data_AF-A0A3N6GES8-F1
#
_entry.id   AF-A0A3N6GES8-F1
#
_cell.length_a   1.000
_cell.length_b   1.000
_cell.length_c   1.000
_cell.angle_alpha   90.00
_cell.angle_beta   90.00
_cell.angle_gamma   90.00
#
_symmetry.space_group_name_H-M   'P 1'
#
loop_
_entity.id
_entity.type
_entity.pdbx_description
1 polymer ?
#
loop_
_entity_poly.entity_id
_entity_poly.type
_entity_poly.pdbx_seq_one_letter_code
_entity_poly.pdbx_strand_id
1 'polypeptide(L)'
;MTSSPSSVSGRARPARAGRRALLIATSVALVSGVLLPAAGTASAAPGPTAAGIRPEVRVQDHDITLVTGDVVHYADGPGSQDTVTVDRPDGAYGGVHVQQAGGDLFVLPDEATALLAAGKLDRRLFNVSALVKMGYDDRSTGGIPLIATYAASPGRALPAAPRGSEKVRTLNSIHGAALAADKDDARAFWNDIARTDRARSLDNGIAELWLDGRSEALLKESVPQVGAPQAWAAGFDGKGTKVAVLDTGIDTGHPDVKDRILETRSFVPGEEVDDKNGHGTHVASTIAGSGAASDGANKGVAPSAGLLVGKVLGDGGSGADSGIIEAMEWAKAEGADVVSMSLGSPVPDDGSDPMSQAVDALSADGGPLFVIAAGNAYGAGTIGSPGSAEKALTIAAVDKQDGRAPFSSMGPLVGSYGLKPDLSAPGVDINAAASQSVPGIEGMYQSMSGTSMATPHVAGAAAILKQRHPDWSGQRIKDALMSSSEQLDAYTPYEQGTGRLDVKAAVDTTVEATGSVAVASYGWPHSPSDPVAERTITYRNTGDQDITLRLATDTDASAYTLSVPELTVPAGSTAEAVLSLDPAEVAADTRFSGQVVATDAAGRTVAHTGFALDKERELHDLTLRLKDRAGEPMDGQVVLAALGDPELGVVQVSGETTLRLPPGTYTAWTTAEIDGDRADSKAVAFLAAPETILDKSTTVTLDASEAHRISVRTPKETETRQLRYDMARTAPDGSVQRDAYQIPLTYDQLWASPTRKVTQGSFSFLTRWRQGEELIGLTADGRDVPATVQGGSVVAEDSEQKLTGVFAGNGAAADYEGLDARGKAVVIDRSDAVAPADRLAHALAAGARALFVVNDGRGVAMESYLPYGEESTIPVASVQKIAGETLTRAAQRGKKLSVDQKRFASYVYDLVDRHDGAVPDRSLAFAPSPRQLAKVENTFYGHKETLGGGFRYDIPDYGPGVGFEEWEKYPGVRTEWVNPLPGDSFWYENHSVLNATASDTAHEVRSGKLDYTAGRTYRDDWFAPVTSPRLGTGYWGPFRTAYDDVQFNITPWTDSGEGHSGSMPEDEYDTTSYGFYQGDTLIKKGAGRAGYAWDLSPEELPYRLVIDSVRDAETWKTSTRTHTEWDFVSGALSDGTQQADIPLLQLDYSVDTDLAGDVRAGKSVELGLEAATQAWLDGAVKATKASLSVSYDEGRTWSEPELRRNASGTWTAKFTTPRKGATSVSLRAHAEGPGGLAVDQEIIKAFGLK
;
A
#
# COMPACT_ATOMS: atom_id res chain seq x y z
N MET A 1 -76.93 -1.48 8.77
CA MET A 1 -78.29 -1.35 8.17
C MET A 1 -78.22 -0.20 7.17
N THR A 2 -78.69 -0.30 5.92
CA THR A 2 -79.24 -1.47 5.20
C THR A 2 -79.15 -1.20 3.69
N SER A 3 -78.69 -2.21 2.92
CA SER A 3 -79.22 -2.67 1.62
C SER A 3 -79.92 -1.66 0.67
N SER A 4 -79.66 -1.52 -0.64
CA SER A 4 -79.30 -2.46 -1.72
C SER A 4 -80.04 -1.98 -3.01
N PRO A 5 -79.93 -2.61 -4.20
CA PRO A 5 -78.73 -3.07 -4.91
C PRO A 5 -78.85 -2.76 -6.44
N SER A 6 -78.19 -3.59 -7.26
CA SER A 6 -78.38 -3.84 -8.71
C SER A 6 -77.59 -2.94 -9.68
N SER A 7 -76.96 -3.47 -10.74
CA SER A 7 -76.64 -4.89 -11.04
C SER A 7 -75.55 -5.05 -12.11
N VAL A 8 -75.13 -6.30 -12.35
CA VAL A 8 -74.28 -6.81 -13.46
C VAL A 8 -72.77 -6.65 -13.27
N SER A 9 -72.03 -7.63 -13.80
CA SER A 9 -70.59 -7.89 -13.65
C SER A 9 -69.90 -8.01 -15.02
N GLY A 10 -68.56 -7.90 -15.09
CA GLY A 10 -67.83 -8.31 -16.30
C GLY A 10 -66.50 -7.62 -16.65
N ARG A 11 -65.43 -7.88 -15.88
CA ARG A 11 -63.99 -7.77 -16.25
C ARG A 11 -63.53 -6.85 -17.41
N ALA A 12 -62.97 -5.71 -17.02
CA ALA A 12 -61.58 -5.29 -17.29
C ALA A 12 -60.99 -5.34 -18.73
N ARG A 13 -60.93 -4.15 -19.36
CA ARG A 13 -59.89 -3.59 -20.28
C ARG A 13 -60.35 -2.15 -20.66
N PRO A 14 -59.57 -1.26 -21.33
CA PRO A 14 -58.31 -1.49 -22.06
C PRO A 14 -57.19 -0.47 -21.73
N ALA A 15 -56.07 -0.56 -22.47
CA ALA A 15 -55.15 0.57 -22.68
C ALA A 15 -55.54 1.35 -23.95
N ARG A 16 -55.26 2.67 -24.00
CA ARG A 16 -55.04 3.43 -25.26
C ARG A 16 -54.50 4.85 -25.03
N ALA A 17 -53.83 5.38 -26.05
CA ALA A 17 -53.35 6.77 -26.12
C ALA A 17 -54.12 7.59 -27.19
N GLY A 18 -54.09 8.91 -27.08
CA GLY A 18 -54.57 9.90 -28.07
C GLY A 18 -54.68 11.29 -27.41
N ARG A 19 -53.95 12.34 -27.82
CA ARG A 19 -53.97 13.14 -29.08
C ARG A 19 -55.19 14.10 -29.26
N ARG A 20 -54.95 15.37 -28.88
CA ARG A 20 -55.31 16.66 -29.52
C ARG A 20 -56.77 17.00 -29.95
N ALA A 21 -57.24 18.15 -29.46
CA ALA A 21 -57.86 19.28 -30.20
C ALA A 21 -57.44 20.59 -29.45
N LEU A 22 -57.06 21.76 -30.02
CA LEU A 22 -57.58 22.63 -31.10
C LEU A 22 -58.89 23.35 -30.68
N LEU A 23 -58.97 24.70 -30.57
CA LEU A 23 -58.87 25.77 -31.60
C LEU A 23 -58.34 27.11 -31.01
N ILE A 24 -57.33 27.78 -31.59
CA ILE A 24 -57.35 28.90 -32.60
C ILE A 24 -57.87 30.27 -32.11
N ALA A 25 -56.96 31.27 -32.04
CA ALA A 25 -57.15 32.69 -32.37
C ALA A 25 -55.78 33.38 -32.67
N THR A 26 -55.74 34.45 -33.48
CA THR A 26 -54.53 35.22 -33.90
C THR A 26 -54.21 36.39 -32.91
N SER A 27 -53.07 37.11 -32.90
CA SER A 27 -52.29 37.68 -34.03
C SER A 27 -50.88 38.24 -33.65
N VAL A 28 -49.87 38.03 -34.53
CA VAL A 28 -48.89 39.02 -35.10
C VAL A 28 -47.94 39.88 -34.21
N ALA A 29 -46.61 39.61 -34.39
CA ALA A 29 -45.41 40.51 -34.48
C ALA A 29 -44.68 41.19 -33.29
N LEU A 30 -43.38 40.84 -33.18
CA LEU A 30 -42.14 41.67 -33.07
C LEU A 30 -42.06 42.93 -32.18
N VAL A 31 -41.06 42.98 -31.27
CA VAL A 31 -39.82 43.83 -31.31
C VAL A 31 -38.92 43.58 -30.07
N SER A 32 -37.61 43.85 -30.19
CA SER A 32 -36.53 43.64 -29.19
C SER A 32 -36.61 44.50 -27.91
N GLY A 33 -36.03 44.06 -26.78
CA GLY A 33 -36.01 44.87 -25.53
C GLY A 33 -35.23 44.35 -24.29
N VAL A 34 -33.89 44.32 -24.38
CA VAL A 34 -32.91 44.91 -23.42
C VAL A 34 -33.16 44.88 -21.87
N LEU A 35 -32.21 44.24 -21.15
CA LEU A 35 -31.71 44.44 -19.76
C LEU A 35 -32.56 44.15 -18.49
N LEU A 36 -31.94 43.34 -17.61
CA LEU A 36 -31.91 43.35 -16.12
C LEU A 36 -33.24 43.12 -15.34
N PRO A 37 -33.14 42.43 -14.17
CA PRO A 37 -32.96 43.18 -12.91
C PRO A 37 -31.81 42.64 -12.04
N ALA A 38 -31.48 43.39 -10.98
CA ALA A 38 -30.50 43.00 -9.97
C ALA A 38 -31.13 42.73 -8.60
N ALA A 39 -30.47 41.89 -7.81
CA ALA A 39 -30.51 41.77 -6.35
C ALA A 39 -31.86 41.53 -5.62
N GLY A 40 -31.97 40.33 -5.03
CA GLY A 40 -32.78 40.04 -3.84
C GLY A 40 -32.06 38.96 -3.03
N THR A 41 -31.71 39.22 -1.78
CA THR A 41 -30.75 38.41 -1.01
C THR A 41 -31.38 37.18 -0.35
N ALA A 42 -30.59 36.10 -0.23
CA ALA A 42 -30.85 34.94 0.62
C ALA A 42 -29.64 34.71 1.55
N SER A 43 -29.87 34.05 2.69
CA SER A 43 -28.86 33.91 3.76
C SER A 43 -27.74 32.93 3.40
N ALA A 44 -26.55 33.16 3.96
CA ALA A 44 -25.37 32.32 3.76
C ALA A 44 -25.54 30.90 4.35
N ALA A 45 -24.91 29.93 3.67
CA ALA A 45 -24.60 28.60 4.21
C ALA A 45 -23.27 28.64 5.02
N PRO A 46 -22.92 27.58 5.78
CA PRO A 46 -21.63 27.52 6.47
C PRO A 46 -20.45 27.62 5.48
N GLY A 47 -19.38 28.29 5.91
CA GLY A 47 -18.16 28.38 5.11
C GLY A 47 -17.40 27.05 5.05
N PRO A 48 -16.52 26.85 4.05
CA PRO A 48 -15.66 25.66 3.99
C PRO A 48 -14.75 25.61 5.22
N THR A 49 -14.60 24.41 5.79
CA THR A 49 -13.57 24.12 6.78
C THR A 49 -12.17 24.32 6.19
N ALA A 50 -11.19 24.62 7.05
CA ALA A 50 -9.83 24.90 6.61
C ALA A 50 -9.27 23.73 5.78
N ALA A 51 -8.81 24.03 4.57
CA ALA A 51 -8.16 23.04 3.71
C ALA A 51 -6.83 22.63 4.34
N GLY A 52 -6.65 21.33 4.57
CA GLY A 52 -5.37 20.76 4.98
C GLY A 52 -4.31 20.92 3.88
N ILE A 53 -3.04 20.90 4.29
CA ILE A 53 -1.89 20.92 3.39
C ILE A 53 -2.00 19.73 2.43
N ARG A 54 -1.98 19.98 1.11
CA ARG A 54 -1.73 18.95 0.10
C ARG A 54 -0.22 18.91 -0.19
N PRO A 55 0.44 17.74 -0.11
CA PRO A 55 1.85 17.60 -0.47
C PRO A 55 2.12 17.81 -1.96
N GLU A 56 3.40 17.86 -2.32
CA GLU A 56 3.89 17.93 -3.70
C GLU A 56 3.36 16.77 -4.55
N VAL A 57 2.65 17.06 -5.65
CA VAL A 57 2.31 16.05 -6.67
C VAL A 57 3.48 15.95 -7.65
N ARG A 58 4.51 15.20 -7.24
CA ARG A 58 5.50 14.67 -8.18
C ARG A 58 4.93 13.39 -8.79
N VAL A 59 4.95 13.29 -10.12
CA VAL A 59 4.86 11.97 -10.76
C VAL A 59 6.09 11.18 -10.34
N GLN A 60 5.85 10.18 -9.48
CA GLN A 60 6.86 9.26 -9.01
C GLN A 60 6.48 7.87 -9.50
N ASP A 61 7.31 7.36 -10.39
CA ASP A 61 7.29 5.96 -10.78
C ASP A 61 8.15 5.19 -9.77
N HIS A 62 7.49 4.32 -9.01
CA HIS A 62 8.10 3.43 -8.01
C HIS A 62 8.02 1.99 -8.52
N ASP A 63 9.14 1.30 -8.47
CA ASP A 63 9.23 -0.15 -8.66
C ASP A 63 9.29 -0.82 -7.27
N ILE A 64 8.44 -1.80 -7.00
CA ILE A 64 8.35 -2.50 -5.72
C ILE A 64 8.34 -4.02 -5.95
N THR A 65 9.49 -4.66 -5.78
CA THR A 65 9.58 -6.12 -5.74
C THR A 65 8.93 -6.65 -4.45
N LEU A 66 7.87 -7.45 -4.60
CA LEU A 66 7.13 -8.10 -3.53
C LEU A 66 7.80 -9.40 -3.07
N VAL A 67 7.42 -9.87 -1.88
CA VAL A 67 7.96 -11.09 -1.24
C VAL A 67 7.72 -12.39 -2.03
N THR A 68 6.84 -12.36 -3.03
CA THR A 68 6.54 -13.44 -3.98
C THR A 68 7.47 -13.47 -5.21
N GLY A 69 8.26 -12.41 -5.40
CA GLY A 69 9.03 -12.12 -6.62
C GLY A 69 8.23 -11.38 -7.71
N ASP A 70 6.99 -10.96 -7.44
CA ASP A 70 6.22 -10.07 -8.33
C ASP A 70 6.74 -8.64 -8.22
N VAL A 71 7.08 -7.99 -9.34
CA VAL A 71 7.52 -6.60 -9.38
C VAL A 71 6.32 -5.71 -9.69
N VAL A 72 6.02 -4.77 -8.79
CA VAL A 72 4.94 -3.79 -9.00
C VAL A 72 5.51 -2.47 -9.47
N HIS A 73 5.14 -2.05 -10.67
CA HIS A 73 5.37 -0.71 -11.17
C HIS A 73 4.14 0.14 -10.80
N TYR A 74 4.31 1.04 -9.83
CA TYR A 74 3.29 1.98 -9.40
C TYR A 74 3.68 3.39 -9.80
N ALA A 75 2.91 3.97 -10.72
CA ALA A 75 3.08 5.35 -11.16
C ALA A 75 2.02 6.25 -10.50
N ASP A 76 2.46 7.18 -9.66
CA ASP A 76 1.63 8.26 -9.09
C ASP A 76 1.36 9.33 -10.16
N GLY A 77 0.52 8.99 -11.15
CA GLY A 77 0.25 9.83 -12.32
C GLY A 77 -0.47 11.15 -11.98
N PRO A 78 -0.31 12.21 -12.78
CA PRO A 78 -0.72 13.55 -12.35
C PRO A 78 -2.23 13.66 -12.09
N GLY A 79 -2.57 13.86 -10.82
CA GLY A 79 -3.88 14.23 -10.32
C GLY A 79 -4.88 13.08 -10.16
N SER A 80 -5.01 12.19 -11.14
CA SER A 80 -5.81 10.94 -11.06
C SER A 80 -5.45 9.94 -12.17
N GLN A 81 -4.19 9.91 -12.61
CA GLN A 81 -3.72 9.05 -13.72
C GLN A 81 -2.93 7.83 -13.22
N ASP A 82 -3.14 7.49 -11.96
CA ASP A 82 -2.51 6.43 -11.20
C ASP A 82 -2.58 5.10 -11.97
N THR A 83 -1.47 4.39 -12.13
CA THR A 83 -1.45 3.07 -12.78
C THR A 83 -0.66 2.05 -11.97
N VAL A 84 -1.10 0.79 -12.07
CA VAL A 84 -0.47 -0.38 -11.44
C VAL A 84 -0.23 -1.42 -12.54
N THR A 85 1.04 -1.70 -12.80
CA THR A 85 1.50 -2.83 -13.61
C THR A 85 2.20 -3.82 -12.69
N VAL A 86 2.03 -5.13 -12.94
CA VAL A 86 2.61 -6.19 -12.10
C VAL A 86 3.27 -7.25 -12.98
N ASP A 87 4.60 -7.22 -13.02
CA ASP A 87 5.41 -8.20 -13.72
C ASP A 87 5.59 -9.43 -12.85
N ARG A 88 5.04 -10.56 -13.32
CA ARG A 88 5.00 -11.83 -12.57
C ARG A 88 6.24 -12.67 -12.88
N PRO A 89 6.90 -13.26 -11.87
CA PRO A 89 8.12 -14.02 -12.07
C PRO A 89 7.84 -15.42 -12.67
N ASP A 90 8.88 -16.01 -13.27
CA ASP A 90 8.74 -17.30 -13.94
C ASP A 90 8.28 -18.42 -12.96
N GLY A 91 7.24 -19.14 -13.34
CA GLY A 91 6.61 -20.17 -12.49
C GLY A 91 5.66 -19.64 -11.39
N ALA A 92 5.23 -18.39 -11.46
CA ALA A 92 4.20 -17.84 -10.57
C ALA A 92 2.81 -18.52 -10.75
N TYR A 93 2.13 -18.83 -9.63
CA TYR A 93 0.78 -19.41 -9.67
C TYR A 93 -0.31 -18.33 -9.61
N GLY A 94 -1.41 -18.57 -10.33
CA GLY A 94 -2.64 -17.80 -10.21
C GLY A 94 -2.52 -16.36 -10.72
N GLY A 95 -3.53 -15.54 -10.41
CA GLY A 95 -3.58 -14.12 -10.77
C GLY A 95 -3.04 -13.18 -9.70
N VAL A 96 -3.38 -11.90 -9.84
CA VAL A 96 -3.03 -10.84 -8.89
C VAL A 96 -4.25 -9.95 -8.64
N HIS A 97 -4.57 -9.73 -7.37
CA HIS A 97 -5.61 -8.82 -6.91
C HIS A 97 -5.01 -7.45 -6.55
N VAL A 98 -5.34 -6.40 -7.30
CA VAL A 98 -5.08 -5.00 -6.92
C VAL A 98 -6.27 -4.49 -6.11
N GLN A 99 -6.11 -4.42 -4.79
CA GLN A 99 -7.14 -3.96 -3.86
C GLN A 99 -6.89 -2.54 -3.40
N GLN A 100 -7.96 -1.76 -3.27
CA GLN A 100 -7.91 -0.43 -2.66
C GLN A 100 -8.89 -0.39 -1.48
N ALA A 101 -8.41 0.12 -0.35
CA ALA A 101 -9.19 0.20 0.88
C ALA A 101 -8.91 1.56 1.53
N GLY A 102 -9.88 2.48 1.41
CA GLY A 102 -9.67 3.88 1.77
C GLY A 102 -8.54 4.53 0.96
N GLY A 103 -7.49 4.98 1.65
CA GLY A 103 -6.31 5.64 1.07
C GLY A 103 -5.11 4.72 0.82
N ASP A 104 -5.23 3.42 1.07
CA ASP A 104 -4.15 2.45 0.91
C ASP A 104 -4.42 1.46 -0.24
N LEU A 105 -3.33 1.11 -0.94
CA LEU A 105 -3.30 0.29 -2.15
C LEU A 105 -2.48 -0.98 -1.91
N PHE A 106 -3.08 -2.13 -2.18
CA PHE A 106 -2.51 -3.46 -1.96
C PHE A 106 -2.44 -4.25 -3.27
N VAL A 107 -1.37 -5.03 -3.46
CA VAL A 107 -1.21 -5.93 -4.61
C VAL A 107 -0.96 -7.35 -4.10
N LEU A 108 -1.97 -8.22 -4.22
CA LEU A 108 -2.03 -9.54 -3.59
C LEU A 108 -2.02 -10.65 -4.65
N PRO A 109 -0.88 -11.32 -4.89
CA PRO A 109 -0.82 -12.53 -5.71
C PRO A 109 -1.63 -13.69 -5.12
N ASP A 110 -2.29 -14.48 -5.98
CA ASP A 110 -3.13 -15.63 -5.60
C ASP A 110 -2.44 -16.58 -4.62
N GLU A 111 -1.17 -16.89 -4.89
CA GLU A 111 -0.33 -17.80 -4.09
C GLU A 111 -0.10 -17.29 -2.65
N ALA A 112 -0.20 -15.99 -2.40
CA ALA A 112 -0.12 -15.39 -1.06
C ALA A 112 -1.47 -15.38 -0.32
N THR A 113 -2.60 -15.36 -1.03
CA THR A 113 -3.94 -15.19 -0.42
C THR A 113 -4.23 -16.21 0.68
N ALA A 114 -3.99 -17.50 0.40
CA ALA A 114 -4.29 -18.59 1.33
C ALA A 114 -3.46 -18.53 2.62
N LEU A 115 -2.28 -17.93 2.57
CA LEU A 115 -1.40 -17.69 3.72
C LEU A 115 -1.83 -16.43 4.48
N LEU A 116 -2.15 -15.33 3.80
CA LEU A 116 -2.74 -14.11 4.39
C LEU A 116 -4.01 -14.45 5.19
N ALA A 117 -4.95 -15.15 4.57
CA ALA A 117 -6.22 -15.55 5.19
C ALA A 117 -6.07 -16.66 6.26
N ALA A 118 -4.89 -17.27 6.40
CA ALA A 118 -4.53 -18.16 7.50
C ALA A 118 -3.75 -17.44 8.63
N GLY A 119 -3.53 -16.13 8.52
CA GLY A 119 -2.70 -15.35 9.44
C GLY A 119 -1.22 -15.76 9.38
N LYS A 120 -0.72 -16.17 8.21
CA LYS A 120 0.66 -16.64 8.00
C LYS A 120 1.52 -15.64 7.21
N LEU A 121 0.89 -14.59 6.67
CA LEU A 121 1.57 -13.44 6.08
C LEU A 121 0.97 -12.15 6.64
N ASP A 122 1.83 -11.15 6.84
CA ASP A 122 1.45 -9.77 7.10
C ASP A 122 0.97 -9.10 5.81
N ARG A 123 -0.25 -8.55 5.83
CA ARG A 123 -0.85 -7.84 4.67
C ARG A 123 -0.05 -6.60 4.26
N ARG A 124 0.76 -6.02 5.15
CA ARG A 124 1.64 -4.87 4.86
C ARG A 124 2.78 -5.20 3.89
N LEU A 125 3.20 -6.47 3.79
CA LEU A 125 4.16 -6.96 2.78
C LEU A 125 3.69 -6.72 1.33
N PHE A 126 2.41 -6.40 1.16
CA PHE A 126 1.74 -6.20 -0.11
C PHE A 126 1.09 -4.81 -0.23
N ASN A 127 1.21 -3.95 0.79
CA ASN A 127 0.68 -2.59 0.77
C ASN A 127 1.68 -1.65 0.09
N VAL A 128 1.61 -1.60 -1.23
CA VAL A 128 2.48 -0.79 -2.10
C VAL A 128 2.54 0.66 -1.63
N SER A 129 1.40 1.25 -1.30
CA SER A 129 1.34 2.64 -0.84
C SER A 129 2.06 2.86 0.49
N ALA A 130 2.08 1.89 1.41
CA ALA A 130 2.83 1.96 2.66
C ALA A 130 4.32 1.65 2.47
N LEU A 131 4.68 0.71 1.59
CA LEU A 131 6.06 0.40 1.24
C LEU A 131 6.77 1.62 0.63
N VAL A 132 6.09 2.34 -0.26
CA VAL A 132 6.55 3.64 -0.81
C VAL A 132 6.71 4.69 0.31
N LYS A 133 5.69 4.89 1.17
CA LYS A 133 5.76 5.81 2.33
C LYS A 133 6.91 5.49 3.30
N MET A 134 7.35 4.23 3.38
CA MET A 134 8.49 3.79 4.20
C MET A 134 9.85 3.79 3.47
N GLY A 135 9.89 4.12 2.17
CA GLY A 135 11.11 4.10 1.36
C GLY A 135 11.66 2.68 1.15
N TYR A 136 10.77 1.73 0.83
CA TYR A 136 11.10 0.33 0.50
C TYR A 136 10.91 -0.04 -0.98
N ASP A 137 10.73 0.96 -1.86
CA ASP A 137 10.87 0.76 -3.31
C ASP A 137 12.30 0.31 -3.68
N ASP A 138 12.44 -0.17 -4.92
CA ASP A 138 13.63 -0.85 -5.43
C ASP A 138 14.78 0.14 -5.67
N ARG A 139 14.45 1.42 -5.92
CA ARG A 139 15.41 2.53 -5.99
C ARG A 139 15.96 2.93 -4.61
N SER A 140 15.16 2.76 -3.55
CA SER A 140 15.52 3.13 -2.17
C SER A 140 16.20 2.00 -1.40
N THR A 141 15.87 0.73 -1.69
CA THR A 141 16.40 -0.46 -0.99
C THR A 141 16.47 -1.68 -1.90
N GLY A 142 17.62 -2.35 -1.96
CA GLY A 142 17.83 -3.57 -2.76
C GLY A 142 17.37 -4.90 -2.11
N GLY A 143 16.73 -4.86 -0.95
CA GLY A 143 16.27 -6.06 -0.24
C GLY A 143 14.96 -5.83 0.49
N ILE A 144 14.09 -6.84 0.52
CA ILE A 144 12.80 -6.82 1.21
C ILE A 144 13.05 -7.17 2.68
N PRO A 145 12.73 -6.29 3.65
CA PRO A 145 13.05 -6.52 5.06
C PRO A 145 11.90 -7.27 5.77
N LEU A 146 12.18 -8.49 6.21
CA LEU A 146 11.19 -9.48 6.65
C LEU A 146 11.46 -10.00 8.06
N ILE A 147 10.42 -10.43 8.76
CA ILE A 147 10.49 -11.14 10.05
C ILE A 147 9.75 -12.48 9.93
N ALA A 148 10.46 -13.60 9.95
CA ALA A 148 9.90 -14.95 9.94
C ALA A 148 9.80 -15.52 11.37
N THR A 149 8.64 -16.04 11.76
CA THR A 149 8.43 -16.84 12.99
C THR A 149 8.45 -18.34 12.62
N TYR A 150 8.69 -19.27 13.55
CA TYR A 150 8.68 -20.72 13.25
C TYR A 150 7.95 -21.49 14.37
N ALA A 151 7.41 -22.67 14.08
CA ALA A 151 6.66 -23.44 15.08
C ALA A 151 7.58 -23.99 16.19
N ALA A 152 7.26 -23.70 17.46
CA ALA A 152 8.08 -24.07 18.60
C ALA A 152 8.31 -25.59 18.72
N SER A 153 9.57 -26.02 18.85
CA SER A 153 9.95 -27.43 19.00
C SER A 153 11.18 -27.61 19.89
N PRO A 154 11.03 -28.07 21.15
CA PRO A 154 12.14 -28.15 22.10
C PRO A 154 13.34 -28.96 21.59
N GLY A 155 14.52 -28.33 21.60
CA GLY A 155 15.80 -28.98 21.29
C GLY A 155 16.17 -29.07 19.81
N ARG A 156 15.44 -28.40 18.90
CA ARG A 156 15.82 -28.29 17.48
C ARG A 156 16.34 -26.88 17.19
N ALA A 157 17.50 -26.77 16.53
CA ALA A 157 18.01 -25.48 16.08
C ALA A 157 17.07 -24.87 15.03
N LEU A 158 17.01 -23.53 14.99
CA LEU A 158 16.28 -22.83 13.95
C LEU A 158 16.80 -23.24 12.55
N PRO A 159 15.90 -23.37 11.56
CA PRO A 159 16.26 -23.65 10.18
C PRO A 159 17.26 -22.64 9.60
N ALA A 160 17.91 -23.04 8.51
CA ALA A 160 18.68 -22.11 7.69
C ALA A 160 17.76 -21.03 7.11
N ALA A 161 18.33 -19.90 6.67
CA ALA A 161 17.61 -18.96 5.82
C ALA A 161 17.06 -19.72 4.59
N PRO A 162 15.80 -19.51 4.20
CA PRO A 162 15.30 -19.96 2.91
C PRO A 162 16.18 -19.42 1.78
N ARG A 163 16.35 -20.20 0.71
CA ARG A 163 17.15 -19.80 -0.47
C ARG A 163 16.71 -18.42 -0.97
N GLY A 164 17.62 -17.56 -1.43
CA GLY A 164 17.25 -16.20 -1.89
C GLY A 164 16.90 -15.22 -0.76
N SER A 165 17.10 -15.61 0.50
CA SER A 165 17.20 -14.67 1.61
C SER A 165 18.48 -14.86 2.40
N GLU A 166 19.06 -13.76 2.86
CA GLU A 166 20.06 -13.78 3.92
C GLU A 166 19.38 -13.58 5.28
N LYS A 167 19.80 -14.36 6.28
CA LYS A 167 19.34 -14.16 7.65
C LYS A 167 20.11 -13.00 8.28
N VAL A 168 19.50 -11.82 8.23
CA VAL A 168 19.99 -10.59 8.89
C VAL A 168 20.18 -10.80 10.39
N ARG A 169 19.24 -11.47 11.08
CA ARG A 169 19.39 -11.86 12.50
C ARG A 169 18.49 -13.04 12.88
N THR A 170 18.83 -13.76 13.95
CA THR A 170 17.92 -14.74 14.58
C THR A 170 17.12 -14.07 15.69
N LEU A 171 15.81 -14.34 15.75
CA LEU A 171 14.85 -13.80 16.70
C LEU A 171 14.22 -14.97 17.47
N ASN A 172 14.97 -15.63 18.36
CA ASN A 172 14.61 -16.92 19.00
C ASN A 172 13.24 -16.97 19.74
N SER A 173 12.52 -15.86 19.82
CA SER A 173 11.40 -15.49 20.68
C SER A 173 10.04 -15.99 20.23
N ILE A 174 9.56 -15.34 19.17
CA ILE A 174 8.66 -15.81 18.13
C ILE A 174 9.25 -17.00 17.36
N HIS A 175 10.24 -17.69 17.97
CA HIS A 175 11.02 -18.81 17.48
C HIS A 175 11.46 -18.56 16.03
N GLY A 176 12.05 -17.39 15.79
CA GLY A 176 12.10 -16.67 14.51
C GLY A 176 13.47 -16.21 14.00
N ALA A 177 13.44 -15.42 12.93
CA ALA A 177 14.58 -14.78 12.29
C ALA A 177 14.13 -13.55 11.47
N ALA A 178 14.86 -12.44 11.53
CA ALA A 178 14.71 -11.39 10.52
C ALA A 178 15.56 -11.75 9.29
N LEU A 179 14.96 -11.62 8.13
CA LEU A 179 15.52 -12.01 6.83
C LEU A 179 15.52 -10.77 5.92
N ALA A 180 16.54 -10.65 5.07
CA ALA A 180 16.44 -9.85 3.87
C ALA A 180 16.25 -10.84 2.72
N ALA A 181 15.08 -10.85 2.09
CA ALA A 181 14.99 -11.44 0.76
C ALA A 181 15.66 -10.46 -0.20
N ASP A 182 16.66 -10.90 -0.95
CA ASP A 182 17.23 -10.08 -2.00
C ASP A 182 16.16 -9.90 -3.10
N LYS A 183 16.06 -8.72 -3.70
CA LYS A 183 15.01 -8.46 -4.70
C LYS A 183 15.25 -9.27 -5.98
N ASP A 184 16.51 -9.45 -6.39
CA ASP A 184 16.86 -10.30 -7.53
C ASP A 184 16.55 -11.79 -7.30
N ASP A 185 16.58 -12.22 -6.03
CA ASP A 185 16.41 -13.62 -5.61
C ASP A 185 15.02 -13.88 -4.96
N ALA A 186 14.12 -12.89 -4.96
CA ALA A 186 12.84 -12.92 -4.24
C ALA A 186 11.92 -14.08 -4.68
N ARG A 187 11.97 -14.49 -5.95
CA ARG A 187 11.24 -15.68 -6.41
C ARG A 187 11.87 -16.99 -5.89
N ALA A 188 13.19 -17.05 -5.73
CA ALA A 188 13.85 -18.20 -5.13
C ALA A 188 13.52 -18.34 -3.64
N PHE A 189 13.34 -17.20 -2.95
CA PHE A 189 12.81 -17.11 -1.59
C PHE A 189 11.38 -17.65 -1.49
N TRP A 190 10.46 -17.07 -2.27
CA TRP A 190 9.06 -17.50 -2.27
C TRP A 190 8.90 -19.01 -2.50
N ASN A 191 9.54 -19.54 -3.55
CA ASN A 191 9.47 -20.95 -3.91
C ASN A 191 10.02 -21.90 -2.81
N ASP A 192 10.85 -21.43 -1.89
CA ASP A 192 11.39 -22.24 -0.78
C ASP A 192 10.57 -22.11 0.51
N ILE A 193 9.82 -21.02 0.70
CA ILE A 193 8.89 -20.80 1.83
C ILE A 193 7.42 -21.13 1.53
N ALA A 194 7.05 -21.30 0.27
CA ALA A 194 5.68 -21.59 -0.17
C ALA A 194 5.73 -22.63 -1.32
N ARG A 195 6.23 -23.84 -1.03
CA ARG A 195 6.56 -24.90 -2.01
C ARG A 195 5.38 -25.46 -2.81
N THR A 196 4.18 -24.93 -2.63
CA THR A 196 2.97 -25.30 -3.36
C THR A 196 2.12 -24.06 -3.62
N ASP A 197 1.62 -23.98 -4.85
CA ASP A 197 0.68 -23.02 -5.45
C ASP A 197 -0.49 -22.55 -4.56
N ARG A 198 -0.84 -23.32 -3.52
CA ARG A 198 -1.99 -23.11 -2.62
C ARG A 198 -1.61 -23.38 -1.15
N ALA A 199 -0.39 -23.01 -0.76
CA ALA A 199 0.10 -23.19 0.59
C ALA A 199 -0.86 -22.58 1.64
N ARG A 200 -1.20 -23.33 2.69
CA ARG A 200 -1.97 -22.86 3.86
C ARG A 200 -1.09 -22.74 5.12
N SER A 201 0.21 -22.96 4.97
CA SER A 201 1.27 -22.90 5.98
C SER A 201 2.58 -22.63 5.27
N LEU A 202 3.48 -21.87 5.89
CA LEU A 202 4.81 -21.64 5.32
C LEU A 202 5.71 -22.88 5.51
N ASP A 203 6.64 -23.02 4.58
CA ASP A 203 7.59 -24.11 4.48
C ASP A 203 8.90 -23.77 5.22
N ASN A 204 9.90 -24.65 5.14
CA ASN A 204 11.13 -24.55 5.95
C ASN A 204 10.88 -24.52 7.48
N GLY A 205 9.65 -24.80 7.94
CA GLY A 205 9.24 -24.74 9.34
C GLY A 205 8.77 -23.35 9.80
N ILE A 206 8.74 -22.35 8.90
CA ILE A 206 8.22 -21.02 9.19
C ILE A 206 6.74 -21.16 9.56
N ALA A 207 6.33 -20.44 10.60
CA ALA A 207 4.93 -20.30 10.97
C ALA A 207 4.35 -19.10 10.23
N GLU A 208 4.91 -17.91 10.41
CA GLU A 208 4.37 -16.63 9.92
C GLU A 208 5.49 -15.72 9.41
N LEU A 209 5.18 -14.77 8.52
CA LEU A 209 6.17 -13.84 7.94
C LEU A 209 5.62 -12.41 7.85
N TRP A 210 6.39 -11.44 8.34
CA TRP A 210 5.98 -10.06 8.63
C TRP A 210 6.89 -9.01 7.99
N LEU A 211 6.41 -7.76 7.84
CA LEU A 211 7.21 -6.61 7.38
C LEU A 211 7.92 -5.89 8.55
N ASP A 212 9.19 -5.53 8.35
CA ASP A 212 10.01 -4.70 9.25
C ASP A 212 9.97 -3.20 8.87
N GLY A 213 9.84 -2.26 9.82
CA GLY A 213 9.37 -0.86 9.59
C GLY A 213 10.23 0.29 10.16
N ARG A 214 9.79 1.55 10.05
CA ARG A 214 10.56 2.78 10.41
C ARG A 214 9.79 3.79 11.31
N SER A 215 10.47 4.73 12.01
CA SER A 215 9.89 5.75 12.96
C SER A 215 10.87 6.92 13.33
N GLU A 216 10.41 8.01 14.01
CA GLU A 216 11.17 9.29 14.32
C GLU A 216 10.86 9.93 15.73
N ALA A 217 11.60 10.96 16.25
CA ALA A 217 11.58 11.41 17.70
C ALA A 217 12.03 12.89 18.10
N LEU A 218 11.80 13.37 19.37
CA LEU A 218 12.24 14.68 20.00
C LEU A 218 12.56 14.68 21.57
N LEU A 219 12.65 15.86 22.29
CA LEU A 219 13.43 16.17 23.55
C LEU A 219 12.82 17.30 24.48
N LYS A 220 13.03 17.55 25.81
CA LYS A 220 13.73 17.00 27.04
C LYS A 220 13.09 17.49 28.41
N GLU A 221 12.88 16.68 29.49
CA GLU A 221 13.00 16.84 31.00
C GLU A 221 12.11 15.83 31.81
N SER A 222 12.53 15.29 32.99
CA SER A 222 11.68 14.31 33.74
C SER A 222 11.84 14.14 35.29
N VAL A 223 12.97 13.67 35.80
CA VAL A 223 13.11 13.04 37.14
C VAL A 223 12.58 13.85 38.34
N PRO A 224 12.66 15.20 38.39
CA PRO A 224 12.07 15.98 39.48
C PRO A 224 10.55 15.83 39.63
N GLN A 225 9.82 15.51 38.55
CA GLN A 225 8.35 15.43 38.52
C GLN A 225 7.79 14.31 39.41
N VAL A 226 8.55 13.23 39.64
CA VAL A 226 8.13 12.07 40.45
C VAL A 226 8.58 12.15 41.91
N GLY A 227 9.16 13.26 42.37
CA GLY A 227 9.53 13.46 43.78
C GLY A 227 10.76 12.69 44.27
N ALA A 228 11.56 12.10 43.37
CA ALA A 228 12.76 11.33 43.73
C ALA A 228 13.79 12.11 44.59
N PRO A 229 14.08 13.41 44.34
CA PRO A 229 15.03 14.17 45.18
C PRO A 229 14.65 14.25 46.66
N GLN A 230 13.35 14.16 46.98
CA GLN A 230 12.83 14.18 48.35
C GLN A 230 13.09 12.85 49.05
N ALA A 231 13.03 11.72 48.33
CA ALA A 231 13.44 10.41 48.84
C ALA A 231 14.96 10.36 49.12
N TRP A 232 15.78 10.92 48.22
CA TRP A 232 17.23 11.04 48.45
C TRP A 232 17.56 11.87 49.69
N ALA A 233 16.82 12.96 49.91
CA ALA A 233 16.96 13.80 51.10
C ALA A 233 16.52 13.09 52.41
N ALA A 234 15.61 12.12 52.32
CA ALA A 234 15.25 11.22 53.42
C ALA A 234 16.25 10.05 53.62
N GLY A 235 17.25 9.91 52.74
CA GLY A 235 18.30 8.89 52.82
C GLY A 235 18.02 7.61 52.01
N PHE A 236 17.00 7.62 51.13
CA PHE A 236 16.66 6.50 50.26
C PHE A 236 17.03 6.85 48.80
N ASP A 237 17.95 6.09 48.23
CA ASP A 237 18.65 6.33 46.96
C ASP A 237 18.88 5.03 46.15
N GLY A 238 18.22 3.93 46.54
CA GLY A 238 18.37 2.58 45.99
C GLY A 238 19.52 1.76 46.58
N LYS A 239 20.31 2.32 47.52
CA LYS A 239 21.53 1.68 48.02
C LYS A 239 21.27 0.31 48.67
N GLY A 240 21.85 -0.72 48.06
CA GLY A 240 21.80 -2.10 48.54
C GLY A 240 20.79 -2.98 47.77
N THR A 241 19.94 -2.38 46.96
CA THR A 241 18.97 -3.06 46.09
C THR A 241 19.61 -3.39 44.73
N LYS A 242 19.21 -4.51 44.11
CA LYS A 242 19.56 -4.86 42.73
C LYS A 242 18.40 -4.61 41.78
N VAL A 243 18.64 -3.85 40.71
CA VAL A 243 17.70 -3.69 39.59
C VAL A 243 18.28 -4.35 38.36
N ALA A 244 17.57 -5.32 37.79
CA ALA A 244 17.88 -5.83 36.48
C ALA A 244 17.33 -4.90 35.39
N VAL A 245 18.09 -4.69 34.32
CA VAL A 245 17.66 -3.93 33.14
C VAL A 245 17.73 -4.86 31.95
N LEU A 246 16.56 -5.20 31.40
CA LEU A 246 16.43 -6.08 30.25
C LEU A 246 16.12 -5.22 29.03
N ASP A 247 17.18 -4.86 28.29
CA ASP A 247 17.12 -3.84 27.24
C ASP A 247 18.18 -4.10 26.13
N THR A 248 18.62 -3.06 25.41
CA THR A 248 19.60 -3.04 24.30
C THR A 248 21.06 -3.14 24.73
N GLY A 249 21.32 -3.21 26.04
CA GLY A 249 22.66 -3.34 26.64
C GLY A 249 23.01 -2.19 27.58
N ILE A 250 24.30 -1.96 27.79
CA ILE A 250 24.80 -0.73 28.42
C ILE A 250 26.19 -0.32 27.90
N ASP A 251 26.41 0.98 27.71
CA ASP A 251 27.74 1.57 27.62
C ASP A 251 28.44 1.43 28.99
N THR A 252 29.23 0.38 29.13
CA THR A 252 30.01 0.09 30.36
C THR A 252 31.07 1.15 30.68
N GLY A 253 31.42 2.02 29.72
CA GLY A 253 32.35 3.13 29.89
C GLY A 253 31.68 4.42 30.36
N HIS A 254 30.37 4.59 30.14
CA HIS A 254 29.68 5.86 30.38
C HIS A 254 29.80 6.30 31.84
N PRO A 255 30.23 7.56 32.12
CA PRO A 255 30.53 8.02 33.47
C PRO A 255 29.41 7.84 34.50
N ASP A 256 28.14 7.90 34.07
CA ASP A 256 27.02 7.90 34.99
C ASP A 256 26.68 6.52 35.55
N VAL A 257 26.96 5.45 34.79
CA VAL A 257 26.49 4.08 35.08
C VAL A 257 27.60 3.06 35.35
N LYS A 258 28.82 3.27 34.85
CA LYS A 258 29.96 2.34 35.03
C LYS A 258 30.19 1.88 36.49
N ASP A 259 29.98 2.78 37.46
CA ASP A 259 30.19 2.53 38.89
C ASP A 259 28.95 1.94 39.60
N ARG A 260 27.90 1.57 38.84
CA ARG A 260 26.67 0.89 39.30
C ARG A 260 26.53 -0.54 38.79
N ILE A 261 27.20 -0.87 37.69
CA ILE A 261 27.13 -2.19 37.06
C ILE A 261 27.70 -3.24 38.02
N LEU A 262 26.90 -4.24 38.35
CA LEU A 262 27.29 -5.39 39.19
C LEU A 262 27.63 -6.62 38.34
N GLU A 263 26.83 -6.88 37.32
CA GLU A 263 27.00 -7.99 36.38
C GLU A 263 26.36 -7.61 35.03
N THR A 264 26.89 -8.17 33.94
CA THR A 264 26.47 -7.88 32.56
C THR A 264 26.43 -9.15 31.74
N ARG A 265 25.28 -9.45 31.12
CA ARG A 265 25.14 -10.61 30.25
C ARG A 265 24.36 -10.26 28.99
N SER A 266 24.83 -10.72 27.84
CA SER A 266 24.04 -10.71 26.61
C SER A 266 23.27 -12.02 26.43
N PHE A 267 22.01 -11.85 26.07
CA PHE A 267 21.06 -12.88 25.64
C PHE A 267 20.74 -12.73 24.15
N VAL A 268 21.26 -11.69 23.50
CA VAL A 268 21.23 -11.50 22.04
C VAL A 268 22.41 -12.27 21.42
N PRO A 269 22.18 -13.32 20.61
CA PRO A 269 23.26 -14.16 20.12
C PRO A 269 24.20 -13.41 19.17
N GLY A 270 25.49 -13.37 19.52
CA GLY A 270 26.54 -12.76 18.70
C GLY A 270 26.78 -11.27 18.97
N GLU A 271 26.00 -10.64 19.85
CA GLU A 271 26.23 -9.27 20.31
C GLU A 271 26.75 -9.28 21.75
N GLU A 272 27.82 -8.52 22.02
CA GLU A 272 28.28 -8.21 23.38
C GLU A 272 27.29 -7.27 24.08
N VAL A 273 27.37 -7.16 25.41
CA VAL A 273 26.48 -6.30 26.22
C VAL A 273 26.59 -4.79 25.91
N ASP A 274 27.59 -4.40 25.13
CA ASP A 274 27.79 -3.03 24.64
C ASP A 274 26.56 -2.53 23.85
N ASP A 275 26.14 -1.30 24.16
CA ASP A 275 24.89 -0.72 23.69
C ASP A 275 25.10 0.20 22.49
N LYS A 276 25.03 -0.34 21.27
CA LYS A 276 25.13 0.47 20.04
C LYS A 276 23.77 0.99 19.56
N ASN A 277 22.73 0.84 20.39
CA ASN A 277 21.41 1.46 20.18
C ASN A 277 21.25 2.75 21.00
N GLY A 278 21.76 2.77 22.23
CA GLY A 278 21.71 3.86 23.19
C GLY A 278 20.47 3.87 24.10
N HIS A 279 19.47 3.03 23.82
CA HIS A 279 18.22 2.95 24.60
C HIS A 279 18.46 2.33 25.98
N GLY A 280 19.27 1.29 26.09
CA GLY A 280 19.52 0.55 27.34
C GLY A 280 20.38 1.35 28.32
N THR A 281 21.34 2.11 27.79
CA THR A 281 22.11 3.10 28.54
C THR A 281 21.22 4.24 29.04
N HIS A 282 20.25 4.69 28.24
CA HIS A 282 19.29 5.72 28.61
C HIS A 282 18.32 5.23 29.71
N VAL A 283 17.76 4.03 29.55
CA VAL A 283 16.91 3.35 30.55
C VAL A 283 17.66 3.09 31.85
N ALA A 284 18.85 2.48 31.79
CA ALA A 284 19.67 2.16 32.96
C ALA A 284 20.15 3.41 33.71
N SER A 285 20.45 4.50 33.01
CA SER A 285 20.81 5.78 33.64
C SER A 285 19.58 6.53 34.19
N THR A 286 18.40 6.36 33.60
CA THR A 286 17.13 6.85 34.21
C THR A 286 16.81 6.14 35.52
N ILE A 287 17.23 4.87 35.68
CA ILE A 287 17.16 4.13 36.95
C ILE A 287 18.25 4.60 37.90
N ALA A 288 19.53 4.34 37.59
CA ALA A 288 20.64 4.44 38.57
C ALA A 288 21.77 5.40 38.16
N GLY A 289 21.59 6.20 37.11
CA GLY A 289 22.59 7.14 36.62
C GLY A 289 23.01 8.14 37.70
N SER A 290 24.31 8.18 37.99
CA SER A 290 24.87 9.04 39.05
C SER A 290 24.92 10.53 38.67
N GLY A 291 24.67 10.88 37.40
CA GLY A 291 24.76 12.24 36.86
C GLY A 291 26.19 12.78 36.76
N ALA A 292 27.22 11.92 36.83
CA ALA A 292 28.62 12.30 36.89
C ALA A 292 29.10 13.15 35.68
N ALA A 293 28.56 12.91 34.48
CA ALA A 293 28.85 13.70 33.28
C ALA A 293 28.06 15.04 33.21
N SER A 294 27.24 15.36 34.21
CA SER A 294 26.42 16.60 34.28
C SER A 294 26.44 17.27 35.66
N ASP A 295 27.50 17.06 36.46
CA ASP A 295 27.65 17.54 37.84
C ASP A 295 26.44 17.18 38.76
N GLY A 296 25.74 16.10 38.41
CA GLY A 296 24.57 15.59 39.12
C GLY A 296 23.21 16.12 38.65
N ALA A 297 23.14 16.81 37.51
CA ALA A 297 21.87 17.33 36.97
C ALA A 297 20.97 16.24 36.36
N ASN A 298 21.54 15.32 35.58
CA ASN A 298 20.81 14.21 34.95
C ASN A 298 20.94 12.92 35.79
N LYS A 299 20.54 12.96 37.06
CA LYS A 299 20.50 11.77 37.94
C LYS A 299 19.28 10.91 37.69
N GLY A 300 19.47 9.60 37.67
CA GLY A 300 18.39 8.62 37.71
C GLY A 300 17.70 8.56 39.08
N VAL A 301 16.52 7.93 39.14
CA VAL A 301 15.65 7.90 40.33
C VAL A 301 16.29 7.21 41.56
N ALA A 302 17.15 6.22 41.36
CA ALA A 302 17.81 5.41 42.39
C ALA A 302 19.34 5.34 42.19
N PRO A 303 20.07 6.47 42.34
CA PRO A 303 21.47 6.64 41.89
C PRO A 303 22.52 5.84 42.68
N SER A 304 22.12 5.04 43.66
CA SER A 304 22.97 4.10 44.42
C SER A 304 22.52 2.64 44.29
N ALA A 305 21.51 2.33 43.47
CA ALA A 305 21.11 0.95 43.16
C ALA A 305 22.17 0.24 42.30
N GLY A 306 22.32 -1.08 42.49
CA GLY A 306 23.19 -1.91 41.66
C GLY A 306 22.46 -2.42 40.41
N LEU A 307 23.11 -2.34 39.25
CA LEU A 307 22.54 -2.74 37.96
C LEU A 307 22.98 -4.16 37.56
N LEU A 308 22.03 -5.00 37.19
CA LEU A 308 22.26 -6.28 36.49
C LEU A 308 21.78 -6.11 35.04
N VAL A 309 22.68 -5.91 34.08
CA VAL A 309 22.26 -5.58 32.72
C VAL A 309 22.17 -6.85 31.86
N GLY A 310 20.95 -7.18 31.45
CA GLY A 310 20.66 -8.18 30.43
C GLY A 310 20.46 -7.49 29.08
N LYS A 311 21.38 -7.67 28.14
CA LYS A 311 21.12 -7.29 26.74
C LYS A 311 20.19 -8.35 26.12
N VAL A 312 18.92 -8.00 25.94
CA VAL A 312 17.84 -8.86 25.40
C VAL A 312 17.27 -8.31 24.08
N LEU A 313 17.48 -7.01 23.87
CA LEU A 313 17.28 -6.29 22.62
C LEU A 313 18.64 -6.10 21.95
N GLY A 314 18.73 -6.21 20.63
CA GLY A 314 19.99 -6.04 19.90
C GLY A 314 20.35 -4.57 19.69
N ASP A 315 21.48 -4.31 19.03
CA ASP A 315 21.92 -2.98 18.57
C ASP A 315 20.85 -2.28 17.69
N GLY A 316 19.94 -3.05 17.10
CA GLY A 316 18.78 -2.56 16.34
C GLY A 316 17.51 -2.28 17.14
N GLY A 317 17.52 -2.31 18.47
CA GLY A 317 16.36 -1.97 19.32
C GLY A 317 15.31 -3.08 19.46
N SER A 318 15.20 -3.98 18.49
CA SER A 318 14.35 -5.17 18.57
C SER A 318 15.06 -6.33 19.29
N GLY A 319 14.29 -7.16 19.98
CA GLY A 319 14.80 -8.25 20.81
C GLY A 319 13.87 -9.43 20.86
N ALA A 320 14.21 -10.39 21.72
CA ALA A 320 13.64 -11.70 21.64
C ALA A 320 13.06 -12.20 22.97
N ASP A 321 11.72 -12.22 23.11
CA ASP A 321 10.88 -12.91 24.10
C ASP A 321 11.52 -14.12 24.80
N SER A 322 12.18 -15.05 24.09
CA SER A 322 12.84 -16.21 24.72
C SER A 322 14.15 -15.87 25.41
N GLY A 323 14.96 -14.98 24.84
CA GLY A 323 16.14 -14.39 25.51
C GLY A 323 15.74 -13.36 26.57
N ILE A 324 14.59 -12.69 26.40
CA ILE A 324 13.95 -11.86 27.43
C ILE A 324 13.56 -12.75 28.60
N ILE A 325 12.85 -13.86 28.38
CA ILE A 325 12.47 -14.84 29.42
C ILE A 325 13.71 -15.47 30.06
N GLU A 326 14.73 -15.89 29.29
CA GLU A 326 15.99 -16.40 29.88
C GLU A 326 16.67 -15.32 30.75
N ALA A 327 16.55 -14.04 30.37
CA ALA A 327 17.06 -12.94 31.17
C ALA A 327 16.16 -12.59 32.37
N MET A 328 14.84 -12.82 32.31
CA MET A 328 13.95 -12.78 33.48
C MET A 328 14.35 -13.85 34.50
N GLU A 329 14.60 -15.08 34.04
CA GLU A 329 15.04 -16.22 34.85
C GLU A 329 16.42 -15.94 35.46
N TRP A 330 17.37 -15.45 34.65
CA TRP A 330 18.70 -15.04 35.11
C TRP A 330 18.64 -13.88 36.10
N ALA A 331 17.83 -12.85 35.86
CA ALA A 331 17.65 -11.74 36.79
C ALA A 331 17.15 -12.23 38.16
N LYS A 332 16.18 -13.16 38.18
CA LYS A 332 15.73 -13.82 39.41
C LYS A 332 16.85 -14.67 40.05
N ALA A 333 17.65 -15.37 39.26
CA ALA A 333 18.75 -16.22 39.75
C ALA A 333 19.93 -15.41 40.36
N GLU A 334 20.27 -14.25 39.77
CA GLU A 334 21.23 -13.30 40.33
C GLU A 334 20.67 -12.51 41.54
N GLY A 335 19.40 -12.71 41.88
CA GLY A 335 18.74 -12.04 42.99
C GLY A 335 18.49 -10.55 42.73
N ALA A 336 17.99 -10.21 41.53
CA ALA A 336 17.34 -8.93 41.31
C ALA A 336 16.13 -8.77 42.25
N ASP A 337 15.92 -7.57 42.77
CA ASP A 337 14.71 -7.20 43.51
C ASP A 337 13.61 -6.65 42.57
N VAL A 338 14.05 -6.00 41.49
CA VAL A 338 13.22 -5.36 40.47
C VAL A 338 13.79 -5.70 39.10
N VAL A 339 12.95 -5.95 38.11
CA VAL A 339 13.33 -6.12 36.70
C VAL A 339 12.65 -5.02 35.88
N SER A 340 13.43 -4.10 35.32
CA SER A 340 12.96 -3.08 34.40
C SER A 340 12.98 -3.60 32.97
N MET A 341 11.85 -3.49 32.29
CA MET A 341 11.61 -4.04 30.95
C MET A 341 10.95 -2.99 30.06
N SER A 342 11.78 -2.16 29.43
CA SER A 342 11.33 -1.02 28.63
C SER A 342 10.94 -1.42 27.20
N LEU A 343 10.22 -2.55 27.10
CA LEU A 343 9.93 -3.32 25.90
C LEU A 343 8.53 -3.97 25.98
N GLY A 344 8.02 -4.42 24.84
CA GLY A 344 6.76 -5.17 24.75
C GLY A 344 6.31 -5.37 23.30
N SER A 345 5.35 -6.26 23.09
CA SER A 345 4.70 -6.50 21.81
C SER A 345 3.69 -5.38 21.49
N PRO A 346 3.60 -4.90 20.24
CA PRO A 346 2.50 -4.03 19.78
C PRO A 346 1.21 -4.80 19.50
N VAL A 347 1.23 -6.13 19.51
CA VAL A 347 0.03 -6.97 19.35
C VAL A 347 -0.75 -6.95 20.67
N PRO A 348 -2.04 -6.57 20.68
CA PRO A 348 -2.87 -6.64 21.88
C PRO A 348 -2.96 -8.06 22.41
N ASP A 349 -2.77 -8.23 23.72
CA ASP A 349 -2.80 -9.53 24.40
C ASP A 349 -3.88 -9.55 25.50
N ASP A 350 -4.38 -10.73 25.84
CA ASP A 350 -5.35 -10.97 26.91
C ASP A 350 -4.71 -11.29 28.26
N GLY A 351 -3.39 -11.56 28.26
CA GLY A 351 -2.58 -12.02 29.39
C GLY A 351 -2.03 -13.44 29.22
N SER A 352 -2.45 -14.17 28.17
CA SER A 352 -2.08 -15.58 27.97
C SER A 352 -0.77 -15.82 27.20
N ASP A 353 -0.10 -14.78 26.70
CA ASP A 353 1.21 -14.90 26.04
C ASP A 353 2.30 -15.55 26.93
N PRO A 354 3.25 -16.35 26.38
CA PRO A 354 4.34 -16.95 27.14
C PRO A 354 5.23 -16.00 27.97
N MET A 355 5.51 -14.76 27.54
CA MET A 355 6.23 -13.80 28.37
C MET A 355 5.38 -13.34 29.55
N SER A 356 4.07 -13.15 29.36
CA SER A 356 3.15 -12.79 30.44
C SER A 356 3.04 -13.91 31.47
N GLN A 357 2.90 -15.17 31.02
CA GLN A 357 2.98 -16.34 31.89
C GLN A 357 4.33 -16.44 32.62
N ALA A 358 5.44 -16.10 31.97
CA ALA A 358 6.77 -16.10 32.59
C ALA A 358 6.91 -15.02 33.68
N VAL A 359 6.42 -13.80 33.46
CA VAL A 359 6.35 -12.75 34.49
C VAL A 359 5.51 -13.22 35.67
N ASP A 360 4.34 -13.81 35.43
CA ASP A 360 3.45 -14.24 36.50
C ASP A 360 4.01 -15.43 37.30
N ALA A 361 4.78 -16.31 36.67
CA ALA A 361 5.52 -17.38 37.34
C ALA A 361 6.75 -16.86 38.10
N LEU A 362 7.52 -15.95 37.52
CA LEU A 362 8.77 -15.46 38.11
C LEU A 362 8.53 -14.42 39.21
N SER A 363 7.41 -13.70 39.20
CA SER A 363 6.97 -12.85 40.33
C SER A 363 6.56 -13.66 41.58
N ALA A 364 6.32 -14.97 41.44
CA ALA A 364 5.89 -15.82 42.55
C ALA A 364 7.01 -16.14 43.56
N ASP A 365 6.61 -16.59 44.76
CA ASP A 365 7.45 -17.09 45.84
C ASP A 365 8.60 -16.16 46.27
N GLY A 366 8.31 -14.85 46.30
CA GLY A 366 9.29 -13.82 46.70
C GLY A 366 10.29 -13.44 45.60
N GLY A 367 9.96 -13.73 44.34
CA GLY A 367 10.70 -13.21 43.19
C GLY A 367 10.60 -11.68 43.02
N PRO A 368 11.31 -11.13 42.02
CA PRO A 368 11.37 -9.70 41.76
C PRO A 368 10.03 -9.12 41.32
N LEU A 369 9.89 -7.80 41.44
CA LEU A 369 8.85 -7.04 40.76
C LEU A 369 9.26 -6.76 39.31
N PHE A 370 8.47 -7.20 38.34
CA PHE A 370 8.64 -6.84 36.94
C PHE A 370 7.91 -5.52 36.65
N VAL A 371 8.66 -4.52 36.18
CA VAL A 371 8.16 -3.19 35.81
C VAL A 371 8.33 -3.05 34.31
N ILE A 372 7.21 -2.95 33.59
CA ILE A 372 7.13 -3.18 32.14
C ILE A 372 6.45 -2.00 31.45
N ALA A 373 6.90 -1.66 30.24
CA ALA A 373 6.26 -0.62 29.42
C ALA A 373 4.84 -1.03 28.99
N ALA A 374 3.86 -0.11 29.03
CA ALA A 374 2.52 -0.39 28.51
C ALA A 374 2.48 -0.59 26.98
N GLY A 375 3.44 -0.02 26.26
CA GLY A 375 3.49 0.02 24.81
C GLY A 375 3.32 1.45 24.26
N ASN A 376 3.67 1.63 22.98
CA ASN A 376 3.60 2.92 22.28
C ASN A 376 2.65 2.84 21.07
N ALA A 377 1.61 1.99 21.14
CA ALA A 377 0.79 1.60 20.00
C ALA A 377 -0.46 2.47 19.76
N TYR A 378 -0.65 3.56 20.55
CA TYR A 378 -1.79 4.48 20.51
C TYR A 378 -3.16 3.82 20.79
N GLY A 379 -4.18 4.62 21.15
CA GLY A 379 -5.58 4.19 21.16
C GLY A 379 -5.96 3.09 22.17
N ALA A 380 -7.27 2.84 22.31
CA ALA A 380 -7.83 1.87 23.26
C ALA A 380 -7.62 0.42 22.82
N GLY A 381 -7.23 -0.46 23.75
CA GLY A 381 -7.09 -1.89 23.49
C GLY A 381 -5.74 -2.30 22.91
N THR A 382 -4.64 -1.60 23.24
CA THR A 382 -3.34 -1.75 22.56
C THR A 382 -2.16 -2.05 23.49
N ILE A 383 -2.45 -2.64 24.65
CA ILE A 383 -1.43 -3.17 25.57
C ILE A 383 -1.17 -4.64 25.20
N GLY A 384 0.09 -4.95 24.90
CA GLY A 384 0.56 -6.29 24.58
C GLY A 384 1.42 -6.91 25.69
N SER A 385 1.90 -8.12 25.43
CA SER A 385 2.80 -8.85 26.34
C SER A 385 4.21 -8.24 26.39
N PRO A 386 4.94 -8.24 27.53
CA PRO A 386 4.53 -8.74 28.85
C PRO A 386 3.72 -7.75 29.70
N GLY A 387 3.34 -6.59 29.15
CA GLY A 387 2.54 -5.58 29.86
C GLY A 387 1.12 -6.04 30.22
N SER A 388 0.63 -7.09 29.56
CA SER A 388 -0.65 -7.75 29.85
C SER A 388 -0.64 -8.68 31.08
N ALA A 389 0.53 -9.10 31.59
CA ALA A 389 0.63 -10.06 32.71
C ALA A 389 -0.03 -9.53 34.00
N GLU A 390 -0.65 -10.41 34.80
CA GLU A 390 -1.41 -10.03 36.00
C GLU A 390 -0.51 -9.30 37.02
N LYS A 391 0.71 -9.81 37.22
CA LYS A 391 1.67 -9.36 38.25
C LYS A 391 2.72 -8.39 37.71
N ALA A 392 2.76 -8.14 36.39
CA ALA A 392 3.50 -7.01 35.84
C ALA A 392 2.99 -5.70 36.47
N LEU A 393 3.90 -4.77 36.77
CA LEU A 393 3.58 -3.38 37.03
C LEU A 393 3.79 -2.61 35.72
N THR A 394 2.69 -2.43 34.98
CA THR A 394 2.68 -1.96 33.59
C THR A 394 2.51 -0.45 33.51
N ILE A 395 3.41 0.24 32.81
CA ILE A 395 3.63 1.68 32.95
C ILE A 395 3.22 2.49 31.72
N ALA A 396 2.26 3.39 31.90
CA ALA A 396 1.86 4.41 30.93
C ALA A 396 2.81 5.62 30.93
N ALA A 397 2.82 6.38 29.85
CA ALA A 397 3.62 7.60 29.73
C ALA A 397 2.77 8.87 29.91
N VAL A 398 3.25 9.79 30.73
CA VAL A 398 2.80 11.20 30.76
C VAL A 398 3.90 12.14 30.28
N ASP A 399 3.50 13.36 29.91
CA ASP A 399 4.37 14.52 29.72
C ASP A 399 4.62 15.28 31.03
N LYS A 400 5.32 16.42 30.94
CA LYS A 400 5.70 17.27 32.08
C LYS A 400 4.55 18.11 32.67
N GLN A 401 3.39 18.11 32.01
CA GLN A 401 2.16 18.78 32.44
C GLN A 401 1.20 17.77 33.07
N ASP A 402 1.66 16.54 33.32
CA ASP A 402 0.86 15.36 33.71
C ASP A 402 -0.20 14.99 32.65
N GLY A 403 -0.01 15.41 31.40
CA GLY A 403 -0.84 15.02 30.26
C GLY A 403 -0.47 13.61 29.77
N ARG A 404 -1.46 12.76 29.48
CA ARG A 404 -1.21 11.41 28.94
C ARG A 404 -0.58 11.50 27.55
N ALA A 405 0.55 10.82 27.35
CA ALA A 405 1.22 10.79 26.07
C ALA A 405 0.28 10.21 24.97
N PRO A 406 0.14 10.84 23.80
CA PRO A 406 -0.74 10.35 22.73
C PRO A 406 -0.40 8.93 22.28
N PHE A 407 0.89 8.58 22.25
CA PHE A 407 1.40 7.27 21.88
C PHE A 407 1.19 6.18 22.93
N SER A 408 1.00 6.54 24.22
CA SER A 408 0.93 5.55 25.29
C SER A 408 -0.22 4.58 25.02
N SER A 409 0.11 3.30 24.90
CA SER A 409 -0.87 2.22 24.88
C SER A 409 -1.75 2.30 26.13
N MET A 410 -3.02 1.99 25.95
CA MET A 410 -4.05 2.03 26.98
C MET A 410 -4.94 0.78 26.88
N GLY A 411 -5.57 0.43 27.99
CA GLY A 411 -6.46 -0.70 28.09
C GLY A 411 -7.79 -0.53 27.35
N PRO A 412 -8.72 -1.48 27.54
CA PRO A 412 -8.54 -2.72 28.31
C PRO A 412 -7.57 -3.70 27.62
N LEU A 413 -7.20 -4.79 28.27
CA LEU A 413 -6.66 -5.94 27.54
C LEU A 413 -7.72 -6.49 26.57
N VAL A 414 -7.28 -6.99 25.41
CA VAL A 414 -8.20 -7.58 24.42
C VAL A 414 -8.72 -8.91 24.94
N GLY A 415 -10.00 -9.23 24.70
CA GLY A 415 -10.63 -10.50 25.10
C GLY A 415 -10.92 -10.63 26.60
N SER A 416 -9.91 -10.53 27.46
CA SER A 416 -10.05 -10.64 28.93
C SER A 416 -10.61 -9.36 29.59
N TYR A 417 -10.56 -8.23 28.89
CA TYR A 417 -10.90 -6.90 29.38
C TYR A 417 -10.14 -6.44 30.63
N GLY A 418 -8.96 -7.02 30.90
CA GLY A 418 -8.15 -6.72 32.07
C GLY A 418 -7.80 -5.23 32.23
N LEU A 419 -7.78 -4.76 33.48
CA LEU A 419 -7.41 -3.38 33.81
C LEU A 419 -5.89 -3.21 33.73
N LYS A 420 -5.45 -2.62 32.63
CA LYS A 420 -4.09 -2.15 32.36
C LYS A 420 -4.18 -0.77 31.69
N PRO A 421 -3.17 0.10 31.81
CA PRO A 421 -1.94 -0.06 32.58
C PRO A 421 -2.18 0.02 34.10
N ASP A 422 -1.17 -0.24 34.91
CA ASP A 422 -1.27 -0.23 36.37
C ASP A 422 -0.99 1.17 36.96
N LEU A 423 -0.06 1.90 36.37
CA LEU A 423 0.46 3.19 36.85
C LEU A 423 1.01 4.02 35.66
N SER A 424 1.17 5.34 35.80
CA SER A 424 1.88 6.18 34.83
C SER A 424 3.13 6.84 35.41
N ALA A 425 4.06 7.23 34.53
CA ALA A 425 5.25 8.02 34.89
C ALA A 425 5.71 8.89 33.70
N PRO A 426 6.60 9.88 33.90
CA PRO A 426 7.09 10.72 32.83
C PRO A 426 7.79 9.89 31.74
N GLY A 427 7.20 9.86 30.55
CA GLY A 427 7.68 9.11 29.39
C GLY A 427 7.81 9.94 28.10
N VAL A 428 7.25 11.14 28.04
CA VAL A 428 7.50 12.07 26.93
C VAL A 428 8.77 12.87 27.20
N ASP A 429 9.63 12.96 26.19
CA ASP A 429 10.79 13.84 26.14
C ASP A 429 11.76 13.63 27.30
N ILE A 430 12.18 12.39 27.54
CA ILE A 430 13.01 12.01 28.69
C ILE A 430 14.48 12.05 28.29
N ASN A 431 15.35 12.71 29.08
CA ASN A 431 16.77 12.84 28.78
C ASN A 431 17.65 12.16 29.82
N ALA A 432 18.46 11.21 29.36
CA ALA A 432 19.37 10.43 30.17
C ALA A 432 20.64 10.12 29.35
N ALA A 433 21.52 9.25 29.85
CA ALA A 433 22.83 9.00 29.26
C ALA A 433 22.72 8.52 27.80
N ALA A 434 23.56 9.09 26.93
CA ALA A 434 23.75 8.60 25.57
C ALA A 434 24.95 7.66 25.54
N SER A 435 24.75 6.43 25.06
CA SER A 435 25.86 5.52 24.79
C SER A 435 26.82 6.14 23.77
N GLN A 436 28.12 6.10 24.06
CA GLN A 436 29.16 6.56 23.15
C GLN A 436 29.52 5.50 22.10
N SER A 437 28.93 4.29 22.18
CA SER A 437 29.07 3.22 21.19
C SER A 437 28.10 3.35 20.00
N VAL A 438 27.16 4.31 20.05
CA VAL A 438 26.23 4.63 18.96
C VAL A 438 26.92 5.56 17.93
N PRO A 439 27.01 5.18 16.64
CA PRO A 439 27.61 6.04 15.63
C PRO A 439 26.87 7.38 15.46
N GLY A 440 27.60 8.49 15.53
CA GLY A 440 27.07 9.84 15.26
C GLY A 440 26.48 10.59 16.46
N ILE A 441 26.49 10.00 17.67
CA ILE A 441 26.10 10.72 18.89
C ILE A 441 27.16 11.75 19.29
N GLU A 442 26.73 13.03 19.39
CA GLU A 442 27.55 14.11 19.92
C GLU A 442 27.18 14.43 21.38
N GLY A 443 27.98 13.97 22.32
CA GLY A 443 27.87 14.30 23.75
C GLY A 443 27.30 13.17 24.61
N MET A 444 27.21 13.44 25.93
CA MET A 444 26.99 12.41 26.96
C MET A 444 25.52 12.11 27.26
N TYR A 445 24.57 12.84 26.66
CA TYR A 445 23.14 12.76 27.00
C TYR A 445 22.24 12.96 25.77
N GLN A 446 21.22 12.11 25.63
CA GLN A 446 20.25 12.13 24.54
C GLN A 446 18.83 12.07 25.09
N SER A 447 17.85 12.44 24.28
CA SER A 447 16.43 12.39 24.68
C SER A 447 15.63 11.42 23.84
N MET A 448 14.67 10.76 24.48
CA MET A 448 13.82 9.74 23.91
C MET A 448 12.41 9.86 24.49
N SER A 449 11.40 9.51 23.70
CA SER A 449 9.99 9.50 24.09
C SER A 449 9.44 8.08 24.01
N GLY A 450 8.77 7.62 25.06
CA GLY A 450 8.14 6.30 25.11
C GLY A 450 7.71 5.88 26.53
N THR A 451 6.77 4.93 26.62
CA THR A 451 6.52 4.17 27.86
C THR A 451 7.78 3.45 28.35
N SER A 452 8.68 3.11 27.43
CA SER A 452 10.06 2.68 27.67
C SER A 452 10.88 3.62 28.56
N MET A 453 10.60 4.93 28.59
CA MET A 453 11.26 5.89 29.46
C MET A 453 10.45 6.22 30.73
N ALA A 454 9.14 5.97 30.74
CA ALA A 454 8.33 6.00 31.96
C ALA A 454 8.69 4.83 32.91
N THR A 455 8.83 3.63 32.35
CA THR A 455 9.20 2.37 33.03
C THR A 455 10.39 2.49 34.00
N PRO A 456 11.57 3.00 33.61
CA PRO A 456 12.73 3.12 34.49
C PRO A 456 12.54 4.07 35.69
N HIS A 457 11.68 5.09 35.58
CA HIS A 457 11.35 5.94 36.73
C HIS A 457 10.67 5.12 37.84
N VAL A 458 9.73 4.24 37.47
CA VAL A 458 9.03 3.36 38.40
C VAL A 458 9.93 2.23 38.91
N ALA A 459 10.81 1.68 38.06
CA ALA A 459 11.79 0.68 38.51
C ALA A 459 12.78 1.25 39.56
N GLY A 460 13.22 2.50 39.40
CA GLY A 460 13.99 3.20 40.43
C GLY A 460 13.19 3.47 41.71
N ALA A 461 11.90 3.80 41.60
CA ALA A 461 11.03 3.98 42.76
C ALA A 461 10.83 2.68 43.56
N ALA A 462 10.57 1.57 42.86
CA ALA A 462 10.50 0.24 43.44
C ALA A 462 11.81 -0.13 44.17
N ALA A 463 12.96 0.27 43.62
CA ALA A 463 14.25 0.03 44.24
C ALA A 463 14.47 0.83 45.55
N ILE A 464 14.01 2.08 45.57
CA ILE A 464 13.97 2.94 46.77
C ILE A 464 13.05 2.34 47.85
N LEU A 465 11.87 1.83 47.47
CA LEU A 465 10.97 1.16 48.42
C LEU A 465 11.59 -0.12 48.97
N LYS A 466 12.27 -0.93 48.14
CA LYS A 466 12.95 -2.15 48.59
C LYS A 466 14.12 -1.85 49.54
N GLN A 467 14.86 -0.75 49.33
CA GLN A 467 15.89 -0.30 50.28
C GLN A 467 15.29 0.03 51.65
N ARG A 468 14.14 0.72 51.67
CA ARG A 468 13.42 1.09 52.90
C ARG A 468 12.76 -0.13 53.57
N HIS A 469 12.29 -1.08 52.76
CA HIS A 469 11.50 -2.23 53.18
C HIS A 469 12.02 -3.55 52.54
N PRO A 470 13.18 -4.08 53.00
CA PRO A 470 13.80 -5.27 52.40
C PRO A 470 12.93 -6.54 52.51
N ASP A 471 12.01 -6.59 53.47
CA ASP A 471 11.08 -7.69 53.72
C ASP A 471 9.87 -7.72 52.78
N TRP A 472 9.62 -6.66 51.99
CA TRP A 472 8.45 -6.61 51.11
C TRP A 472 8.65 -7.46 49.85
N SER A 473 7.57 -8.14 49.44
CA SER A 473 7.45 -8.85 48.17
C SER A 473 7.19 -7.87 47.01
N GLY A 474 7.48 -8.30 45.78
CA GLY A 474 7.22 -7.50 44.58
C GLY A 474 5.76 -7.03 44.47
N GLN A 475 4.79 -7.91 44.74
CA GLN A 475 3.37 -7.56 44.77
C GLN A 475 3.07 -6.43 45.78
N ARG A 476 3.63 -6.47 46.99
CA ARG A 476 3.41 -5.41 47.99
C ARG A 476 4.02 -4.07 47.57
N ILE A 477 5.13 -4.10 46.84
CA ILE A 477 5.75 -2.91 46.25
C ILE A 477 4.88 -2.38 45.09
N LYS A 478 4.30 -3.24 44.25
CA LYS A 478 3.29 -2.88 43.22
C LYS A 478 2.07 -2.21 43.87
N ASP A 479 1.46 -2.87 44.86
CA ASP A 479 0.29 -2.35 45.59
C ASP A 479 0.57 -0.99 46.24
N ALA A 480 1.74 -0.80 46.87
CA ALA A 480 2.14 0.48 47.47
C ALA A 480 2.33 1.58 46.41
N LEU A 481 3.04 1.31 45.32
CA LEU A 481 3.28 2.30 44.24
C LEU A 481 1.99 2.71 43.52
N MET A 482 1.08 1.76 43.30
CA MET A 482 -0.23 2.02 42.70
C MET A 482 -1.14 2.82 43.64
N SER A 483 -1.27 2.38 44.90
CA SER A 483 -2.22 3.00 45.83
C SER A 483 -1.76 4.36 46.38
N SER A 484 -0.47 4.71 46.31
CA SER A 484 0.04 6.03 46.73
C SER A 484 0.39 6.98 45.57
N SER A 485 -0.09 6.73 44.35
CA SER A 485 0.18 7.58 43.19
C SER A 485 -0.52 8.95 43.31
N GLU A 486 -0.02 9.96 42.59
CA GLU A 486 -0.79 11.20 42.39
C GLU A 486 -1.94 10.89 41.41
N GLN A 487 -3.19 11.05 41.86
CA GLN A 487 -4.37 10.85 41.01
C GLN A 487 -4.45 11.99 39.98
N LEU A 488 -4.71 11.66 38.72
CA LEU A 488 -4.86 12.64 37.64
C LEU A 488 -6.28 12.54 37.06
N ASP A 489 -7.21 13.29 37.64
CA ASP A 489 -8.67 13.26 37.40
C ASP A 489 -9.10 13.44 35.92
N ALA A 490 -8.18 13.83 35.04
CA ALA A 490 -8.42 14.02 33.61
C ALA A 490 -8.45 12.72 32.79
N TYR A 491 -7.98 11.59 33.34
CA TYR A 491 -7.86 10.32 32.61
C TYR A 491 -8.33 9.12 33.43
N THR A 492 -8.95 8.15 32.76
CA THR A 492 -9.46 6.93 33.38
C THR A 492 -8.35 5.91 33.68
N PRO A 493 -8.55 4.95 34.60
CA PRO A 493 -7.56 3.89 34.86
C PRO A 493 -7.17 3.03 33.66
N TYR A 494 -8.05 2.81 32.67
CA TYR A 494 -7.62 2.18 31.41
C TYR A 494 -6.60 3.03 30.63
N GLU A 495 -6.58 4.36 30.79
CA GLU A 495 -5.67 5.24 30.07
C GLU A 495 -4.30 5.42 30.74
N GLN A 496 -4.23 5.33 32.07
CA GLN A 496 -3.03 5.70 32.83
C GLN A 496 -2.75 4.84 34.08
N GLY A 497 -3.59 3.85 34.40
CA GLY A 497 -3.57 3.18 35.69
C GLY A 497 -4.07 4.04 36.84
N THR A 498 -3.60 3.81 38.06
CA THR A 498 -4.11 4.51 39.25
C THR A 498 -3.74 6.00 39.34
N GLY A 499 -2.76 6.44 38.55
CA GLY A 499 -2.27 7.83 38.50
C GLY A 499 -0.78 7.88 38.18
N ARG A 500 -0.16 9.05 38.35
CA ARG A 500 1.30 9.21 38.16
C ARG A 500 2.07 8.84 39.42
N LEU A 501 3.17 8.14 39.25
CA LEU A 501 4.19 7.92 40.28
C LEU A 501 4.49 9.19 41.11
N ASP A 502 4.40 9.04 42.44
CA ASP A 502 5.07 9.91 43.43
C ASP A 502 5.91 9.03 44.36
N VAL A 503 7.23 9.09 44.19
CA VAL A 503 8.22 8.36 44.99
C VAL A 503 8.23 8.83 46.45
N LYS A 504 7.94 10.11 46.70
CA LYS A 504 7.88 10.67 48.05
C LYS A 504 6.61 10.22 48.78
N ALA A 505 5.46 10.17 48.12
CA ALA A 505 4.23 9.63 48.69
C ALA A 505 4.38 8.14 49.02
N ALA A 506 4.93 7.35 48.09
CA ALA A 506 5.19 5.93 48.28
C ALA A 506 6.21 5.64 49.40
N VAL A 507 7.23 6.50 49.55
CA VAL A 507 8.16 6.43 50.68
C VAL A 507 7.48 6.83 51.98
N ASP A 508 6.75 7.95 52.04
CA ASP A 508 6.23 8.47 53.32
C ASP A 508 4.97 7.76 53.85
N THR A 509 4.24 7.01 53.01
CA THR A 509 2.96 6.40 53.41
C THR A 509 3.09 5.39 54.56
N THR A 510 2.06 5.34 55.40
CA THR A 510 1.81 4.28 56.39
C THR A 510 0.53 3.49 56.07
N VAL A 511 -0.09 3.75 54.92
CA VAL A 511 -1.29 3.07 54.42
C VAL A 511 -0.99 2.50 53.04
N GLU A 512 -1.30 1.22 52.86
CA GLU A 512 -1.23 0.53 51.57
C GLU A 512 -2.63 -0.02 51.26
N ALA A 513 -3.02 -0.06 49.99
CA ALA A 513 -4.21 -0.78 49.53
C ALA A 513 -3.88 -1.72 48.37
N THR A 514 -4.76 -2.69 48.10
CA THR A 514 -4.79 -3.44 46.84
C THR A 514 -4.73 -2.46 45.66
N GLY A 515 -3.77 -2.60 44.75
CA GLY A 515 -3.58 -1.64 43.64
C GLY A 515 -4.75 -1.64 42.65
N SER A 516 -5.24 -2.81 42.27
CA SER A 516 -6.41 -2.97 41.39
C SER A 516 -7.17 -4.27 41.66
N VAL A 517 -8.46 -4.31 41.29
CA VAL A 517 -9.30 -5.52 41.33
C VAL A 517 -9.68 -5.99 39.93
N ALA A 518 -9.88 -7.30 39.77
CA ALA A 518 -10.25 -7.92 38.50
C ALA A 518 -11.53 -7.31 37.89
N VAL A 519 -11.55 -7.16 36.56
CA VAL A 519 -12.69 -6.63 35.80
C VAL A 519 -13.98 -7.45 36.02
N ALA A 520 -15.15 -6.82 35.86
CA ALA A 520 -16.43 -7.51 35.71
C ALA A 520 -16.89 -7.45 34.26
N SER A 521 -17.00 -8.60 33.58
CA SER A 521 -17.30 -8.68 32.14
C SER A 521 -18.58 -9.45 31.88
N TYR A 522 -19.46 -8.90 31.03
CA TYR A 522 -20.78 -9.44 30.72
C TYR A 522 -21.00 -9.51 29.20
N GLY A 523 -21.22 -10.71 28.67
CA GLY A 523 -21.35 -10.97 27.23
C GLY A 523 -22.80 -10.96 26.70
N TRP A 524 -22.98 -10.57 25.45
CA TRP A 524 -24.29 -10.50 24.79
C TRP A 524 -24.80 -11.90 24.37
N PRO A 525 -26.07 -12.26 24.62
CA PRO A 525 -27.15 -11.41 25.15
C PRO A 525 -27.23 -11.36 26.69
N HIS A 526 -27.36 -10.15 27.22
CA HIS A 526 -27.54 -9.87 28.65
C HIS A 526 -28.87 -10.39 29.21
N SER A 527 -28.90 -10.73 30.49
CA SER A 527 -30.08 -11.17 31.23
C SER A 527 -30.34 -10.31 32.49
N PRO A 528 -31.60 -10.06 32.89
CA PRO A 528 -31.95 -9.57 34.23
C PRO A 528 -31.58 -10.53 35.39
N SER A 529 -30.84 -11.60 35.11
CA SER A 529 -30.30 -12.58 36.06
C SER A 529 -28.78 -12.68 36.03
N ASP A 530 -28.08 -11.75 35.36
CA ASP A 530 -26.62 -11.73 35.33
C ASP A 530 -26.07 -11.45 36.74
N PRO A 531 -25.01 -12.16 37.19
CA PRO A 531 -24.59 -12.12 38.58
C PRO A 531 -23.85 -10.83 38.93
N VAL A 532 -24.18 -10.23 40.08
CA VAL A 532 -23.40 -9.13 40.68
C VAL A 532 -21.97 -9.61 40.94
N ALA A 533 -20.98 -8.85 40.48
CA ALA A 533 -19.58 -9.17 40.65
C ALA A 533 -19.02 -8.51 41.92
N GLU A 534 -18.64 -9.32 42.92
CA GLU A 534 -18.02 -8.84 44.17
C GLU A 534 -16.49 -8.90 44.10
N ARG A 535 -15.80 -7.91 44.69
CA ARG A 535 -14.33 -7.76 44.71
C ARG A 535 -13.87 -7.28 46.08
N THR A 536 -12.89 -7.94 46.69
CA THR A 536 -12.34 -7.53 48.00
C THR A 536 -11.17 -6.57 47.82
N ILE A 537 -11.18 -5.47 48.57
CA ILE A 537 -10.10 -4.49 48.68
C ILE A 537 -9.52 -4.61 50.08
N THR A 538 -8.21 -4.87 50.17
CA THR A 538 -7.50 -4.99 51.46
C THR A 538 -6.71 -3.72 51.73
N TYR A 539 -6.96 -3.07 52.88
CA TYR A 539 -6.18 -1.96 53.38
C TYR A 539 -5.23 -2.44 54.48
N ARG A 540 -3.99 -1.93 54.49
CA ARG A 540 -2.96 -2.21 55.50
C ARG A 540 -2.50 -0.92 56.14
N ASN A 541 -2.31 -0.94 57.46
CA ASN A 541 -1.73 0.15 58.23
C ASN A 541 -0.40 -0.30 58.84
N THR A 542 0.71 0.34 58.48
CA THR A 542 2.05 0.10 59.04
C THR A 542 2.44 1.07 60.15
N GLY A 543 1.58 2.04 60.46
CA GLY A 543 1.77 2.99 61.54
C GLY A 543 1.54 2.38 62.93
N ASP A 544 1.88 3.16 63.96
CA ASP A 544 1.75 2.78 65.37
C ASP A 544 0.40 3.16 65.99
N GLN A 545 -0.48 3.81 65.22
CA GLN A 545 -1.83 4.24 65.62
C GLN A 545 -2.88 3.68 64.66
N ASP A 546 -4.08 3.36 65.16
CA ASP A 546 -5.22 2.99 64.33
C ASP A 546 -5.63 4.15 63.42
N ILE A 547 -5.98 3.87 62.16
CA ILE A 547 -6.47 4.90 61.21
C ILE A 547 -7.88 4.56 60.72
N THR A 548 -8.76 5.56 60.71
CA THR A 548 -10.08 5.46 60.06
C THR A 548 -10.02 6.11 58.69
N LEU A 549 -10.34 5.31 57.67
CA LEU A 549 -10.41 5.69 56.27
C LEU A 549 -11.87 5.90 55.87
N ARG A 550 -12.15 6.92 55.05
CA ARG A 550 -13.44 7.09 54.36
C ARG A 550 -13.29 6.59 52.94
N LEU A 551 -14.19 5.69 52.53
CA LEU A 551 -14.13 5.01 51.24
C LEU A 551 -15.25 5.53 50.33
N ALA A 552 -14.88 5.95 49.12
CA ALA A 552 -15.82 6.38 48.08
C ALA A 552 -15.31 5.95 46.71
N THR A 553 -16.19 5.79 45.73
CA THR A 553 -15.83 5.72 44.32
C THR A 553 -15.55 7.13 43.77
N ASP A 554 -14.66 7.24 42.79
CA ASP A 554 -14.46 8.45 41.98
C ASP A 554 -15.59 8.73 40.97
N THR A 555 -16.64 7.91 41.00
CA THR A 555 -17.81 7.96 40.12
C THR A 555 -19.11 7.84 40.91
N ASP A 556 -20.14 8.60 40.49
CA ASP A 556 -21.50 8.60 41.05
C ASP A 556 -22.38 7.45 40.50
N ALA A 557 -21.82 6.48 39.77
CA ALA A 557 -22.58 5.42 39.12
C ALA A 557 -23.19 4.41 40.11
N SER A 558 -24.53 4.27 40.11
CA SER A 558 -25.30 3.40 41.03
C SER A 558 -24.96 1.91 40.97
N ALA A 559 -24.31 1.47 39.88
CA ALA A 559 -23.84 0.10 39.72
C ALA A 559 -22.72 -0.30 40.70
N TYR A 560 -22.04 0.66 41.35
CA TYR A 560 -20.94 0.40 42.28
C TYR A 560 -21.38 0.66 43.72
N THR A 561 -21.18 -0.33 44.59
CA THR A 561 -21.47 -0.20 46.03
C THR A 561 -20.32 -0.74 46.87
N LEU A 562 -20.12 -0.13 48.05
CA LEU A 562 -19.10 -0.53 49.02
C LEU A 562 -19.76 -1.12 50.27
N SER A 563 -19.21 -2.20 50.81
CA SER A 563 -19.73 -2.88 52.00
C SER A 563 -19.73 -2.00 53.27
N VAL A 564 -18.83 -1.02 53.35
CA VAL A 564 -18.75 0.01 54.40
C VAL A 564 -18.26 1.35 53.82
N PRO A 565 -18.79 2.51 54.27
CA PRO A 565 -18.33 3.83 53.85
C PRO A 565 -17.18 4.40 54.71
N GLU A 566 -16.99 3.89 55.93
CA GLU A 566 -15.83 4.17 56.78
C GLU A 566 -15.25 2.84 57.29
N LEU A 567 -13.92 2.69 57.25
CA LEU A 567 -13.17 1.50 57.63
C LEU A 567 -12.03 1.87 58.58
N THR A 568 -11.97 1.26 59.77
CA THR A 568 -10.84 1.43 60.68
C THR A 568 -9.83 0.30 60.49
N VAL A 569 -8.59 0.65 60.14
CA VAL A 569 -7.46 -0.26 59.95
C VAL A 569 -6.53 -0.17 61.18
N PRO A 570 -6.47 -1.21 62.04
CA PRO A 570 -5.69 -1.13 63.27
C PRO A 570 -4.18 -1.02 63.03
N ALA A 571 -3.45 -0.43 63.99
CA ALA A 571 -2.00 -0.29 63.95
C ALA A 571 -1.29 -1.63 63.67
N GLY A 572 -0.41 -1.66 62.65
CA GLY A 572 0.31 -2.85 62.23
C GLY A 572 -0.54 -3.99 61.62
N SER A 573 -1.81 -3.72 61.26
CA SER A 573 -2.79 -4.72 60.84
C SER A 573 -3.38 -4.43 59.45
N THR A 574 -4.23 -5.33 58.97
CA THR A 574 -5.11 -5.13 57.80
C THR A 574 -6.59 -5.05 58.19
N ALA A 575 -7.40 -4.51 57.28
CA ALA A 575 -8.86 -4.59 57.27
C ALA A 575 -9.36 -4.60 55.81
N GLU A 576 -10.59 -5.07 55.58
CA GLU A 576 -11.12 -5.33 54.24
C GLU A 576 -12.45 -4.59 53.99
N ALA A 577 -12.70 -4.22 52.74
CA ALA A 577 -13.99 -3.78 52.23
C ALA A 577 -14.30 -4.54 50.92
N VAL A 578 -15.59 -4.71 50.59
CA VAL A 578 -16.04 -5.33 49.33
C VAL A 578 -16.65 -4.25 48.44
N LEU A 579 -16.19 -4.20 47.19
CA LEU A 579 -16.80 -3.49 46.08
C LEU A 579 -17.70 -4.47 45.31
N SER A 580 -18.98 -4.13 45.15
CA SER A 580 -19.95 -4.94 44.40
C SER A 580 -20.43 -4.17 43.16
N LEU A 581 -20.35 -4.82 42.00
CA LEU A 581 -20.65 -4.28 40.67
C LEU A 581 -21.91 -4.94 40.10
N ASP A 582 -23.04 -4.23 40.07
CA ASP A 582 -24.33 -4.76 39.60
C ASP A 582 -24.55 -4.51 38.10
N PRO A 583 -24.64 -5.56 37.24
CA PRO A 583 -24.87 -5.40 35.81
C PRO A 583 -26.27 -4.89 35.46
N ALA A 584 -27.27 -4.97 36.35
CA ALA A 584 -28.63 -4.50 36.07
C ALA A 584 -28.73 -2.97 36.01
N GLU A 585 -27.87 -2.27 36.76
CA GLU A 585 -27.75 -0.80 36.78
C GLU A 585 -26.88 -0.26 35.62
N VAL A 586 -26.35 -1.13 34.75
CA VAL A 586 -25.45 -0.77 33.64
C VAL A 586 -26.09 -1.01 32.27
N ALA A 587 -25.96 -0.06 31.35
CA ALA A 587 -26.41 -0.19 29.97
C ALA A 587 -25.55 -1.16 29.15
N ALA A 588 -26.09 -1.72 28.06
CA ALA A 588 -25.29 -2.44 27.08
C ALA A 588 -24.32 -1.48 26.34
N ASP A 589 -23.23 -2.01 25.79
CA ASP A 589 -22.11 -1.22 25.22
C ASP A 589 -21.47 -0.23 26.21
N THR A 590 -21.51 -0.55 27.51
CA THR A 590 -20.83 0.24 28.55
C THR A 590 -19.52 -0.41 28.94
N ARG A 591 -18.42 0.30 28.70
CA ARG A 591 -17.10 0.02 29.28
C ARG A 591 -16.73 1.15 30.22
N PHE A 592 -16.28 0.82 31.42
CA PHE A 592 -15.93 1.80 32.45
C PHE A 592 -14.69 1.35 33.25
N SER A 593 -13.90 2.31 33.72
CA SER A 593 -12.89 2.10 34.76
C SER A 593 -12.83 3.32 35.67
N GLY A 594 -12.59 3.10 36.96
CA GLY A 594 -12.53 4.12 38.00
C GLY A 594 -11.79 3.59 39.23
N GLN A 595 -11.84 4.33 40.33
CA GLN A 595 -11.06 4.07 41.55
C GLN A 595 -11.89 4.17 42.82
N VAL A 596 -11.62 3.28 43.78
CA VAL A 596 -12.08 3.43 45.17
C VAL A 596 -11.03 4.24 45.91
N VAL A 597 -11.36 5.46 46.30
CA VAL A 597 -10.49 6.42 46.98
C VAL A 597 -10.69 6.31 48.49
N ALA A 598 -9.59 6.14 49.23
CA ALA A 598 -9.55 6.13 50.68
C ALA A 598 -8.93 7.44 51.21
N THR A 599 -9.74 8.22 51.94
CA THR A 599 -9.30 9.49 52.54
C THR A 599 -9.18 9.40 54.06
N ASP A 600 -8.22 10.14 54.63
CA ASP A 600 -8.03 10.21 56.07
C ASP A 600 -9.05 11.12 56.78
N ALA A 601 -8.95 11.21 58.11
CA ALA A 601 -9.81 12.08 58.92
C ALA A 601 -9.77 13.57 58.51
N ALA A 602 -8.67 14.03 57.89
CA ALA A 602 -8.47 15.39 57.40
C ALA A 602 -8.88 15.58 55.92
N GLY A 603 -9.35 14.53 55.24
CA GLY A 603 -9.80 14.57 53.85
C GLY A 603 -8.69 14.47 52.82
N ARG A 604 -7.49 13.98 53.19
CA ARG A 604 -6.39 13.71 52.26
C ARG A 604 -6.53 12.29 51.72
N THR A 605 -6.38 12.08 50.41
CA THR A 605 -6.18 10.73 49.86
C THR A 605 -4.92 10.11 50.48
N VAL A 606 -5.04 8.87 50.94
CA VAL A 606 -3.93 8.08 51.53
C VAL A 606 -3.78 6.70 50.91
N ALA A 607 -4.80 6.22 50.20
CA ALA A 607 -4.71 5.07 49.31
C ALA A 607 -5.85 5.10 48.27
N HIS A 608 -5.69 4.47 47.12
CA HIS A 608 -6.78 4.19 46.17
C HIS A 608 -6.56 2.87 45.42
N THR A 609 -7.65 2.33 44.86
CA THR A 609 -7.70 1.02 44.20
C THR A 609 -8.46 1.09 42.88
N GLY A 610 -7.82 0.74 41.77
CA GLY A 610 -8.46 0.71 40.44
C GLY A 610 -9.44 -0.45 40.25
N PHE A 611 -10.55 -0.21 39.55
CA PHE A 611 -11.54 -1.20 39.15
C PHE A 611 -12.07 -0.94 37.74
N ALA A 612 -12.66 -1.95 37.11
CA ALA A 612 -13.27 -1.82 35.80
C ALA A 612 -14.45 -2.76 35.53
N LEU A 613 -15.23 -2.41 34.51
CA LEU A 613 -16.37 -3.17 34.01
C LEU A 613 -16.42 -3.12 32.48
N ASP A 614 -16.84 -4.23 31.87
CA ASP A 614 -17.22 -4.33 30.46
C ASP A 614 -18.59 -5.01 30.33
N LYS A 615 -19.48 -4.43 29.52
CA LYS A 615 -20.77 -5.01 29.18
C LYS A 615 -21.00 -4.92 27.68
N GLU A 616 -20.86 -6.04 26.98
CA GLU A 616 -20.84 -6.14 25.52
C GLU A 616 -22.00 -5.38 24.84
N ARG A 617 -21.73 -4.90 23.62
CA ARG A 617 -22.77 -4.42 22.69
C ARG A 617 -23.59 -5.56 22.11
N GLU A 618 -24.67 -5.19 21.43
CA GLU A 618 -25.39 -6.12 20.57
C GLU A 618 -24.47 -6.69 19.47
N LEU A 619 -24.51 -8.00 19.29
CA LEU A 619 -23.75 -8.76 18.30
C LEU A 619 -24.66 -9.82 17.65
N HIS A 620 -24.39 -10.16 16.39
CA HIS A 620 -25.17 -11.10 15.59
C HIS A 620 -24.28 -12.06 14.80
N ASP A 621 -24.79 -13.25 14.48
CA ASP A 621 -24.02 -14.26 13.75
C ASP A 621 -24.14 -14.06 12.23
N LEU A 622 -23.05 -13.75 11.53
CA LEU A 622 -22.98 -13.79 10.07
C LEU A 622 -22.40 -15.14 9.64
N THR A 623 -23.21 -15.97 9.00
CA THR A 623 -22.77 -17.25 8.40
C THR A 623 -22.52 -17.08 6.91
N LEU A 624 -21.29 -17.31 6.47
CA LEU A 624 -20.87 -17.32 5.07
C LEU A 624 -20.90 -18.77 4.55
N ARG A 625 -21.40 -18.96 3.33
CA ARG A 625 -21.41 -20.25 2.63
C ARG A 625 -20.87 -20.10 1.21
N LEU A 626 -20.06 -21.06 0.79
CA LEU A 626 -19.55 -21.16 -0.58
C LEU A 626 -20.05 -22.44 -1.25
N LYS A 627 -20.39 -22.34 -2.55
CA LYS A 627 -20.74 -23.49 -3.37
C LYS A 627 -20.11 -23.46 -4.75
N ASP A 628 -19.81 -24.65 -5.24
CA ASP A 628 -19.34 -24.90 -6.59
C ASP A 628 -20.45 -24.76 -7.65
N ARG A 629 -20.09 -25.06 -8.91
CA ARG A 629 -21.01 -24.99 -10.04
C ARG A 629 -22.05 -26.12 -10.09
N ALA A 630 -21.87 -27.21 -9.34
CA ALA A 630 -22.90 -28.22 -9.12
C ALA A 630 -23.90 -27.81 -8.02
N GLY A 631 -23.55 -26.80 -7.21
CA GLY A 631 -24.32 -26.33 -6.06
C GLY A 631 -23.93 -27.03 -4.75
N GLU A 632 -22.86 -27.82 -4.77
CA GLU A 632 -22.31 -28.52 -3.61
C GLU A 632 -21.35 -27.60 -2.82
N PRO A 633 -21.15 -27.81 -1.50
CA PRO A 633 -20.29 -26.94 -0.69
C PRO A 633 -18.82 -26.98 -1.16
N MET A 634 -18.14 -25.82 -1.16
CA MET A 634 -16.72 -25.74 -1.53
C MET A 634 -15.85 -24.99 -0.50
N ASP A 635 -14.54 -25.27 -0.54
CA ASP A 635 -13.51 -24.47 0.13
C ASP A 635 -13.23 -23.18 -0.66
N GLY A 636 -12.98 -22.07 0.03
CA GLY A 636 -12.55 -20.81 -0.58
C GLY A 636 -12.36 -19.67 0.42
N GLN A 637 -11.90 -18.53 -0.08
CA GLN A 637 -11.64 -17.33 0.72
C GLN A 637 -12.68 -16.26 0.38
N VAL A 638 -13.32 -15.67 1.40
CA VAL A 638 -14.29 -14.58 1.23
C VAL A 638 -13.69 -13.29 1.77
N VAL A 639 -13.55 -12.27 0.93
CA VAL A 639 -13.28 -10.91 1.40
C VAL A 639 -14.58 -10.37 2.01
N LEU A 640 -14.49 -9.80 3.21
CA LEU A 640 -15.60 -9.28 4.00
C LEU A 640 -15.19 -7.94 4.62
N ALA A 641 -16.04 -6.92 4.45
CA ALA A 641 -15.86 -5.61 5.08
C ALA A 641 -17.20 -5.01 5.49
N ALA A 642 -17.22 -4.16 6.53
CA ALA A 642 -18.35 -3.28 6.80
C ALA A 642 -18.38 -2.13 5.77
N LEU A 643 -19.55 -1.62 5.42
CA LEU A 643 -19.69 -0.59 4.38
C LEU A 643 -19.08 0.75 4.86
N GLY A 644 -17.98 1.17 4.23
CA GLY A 644 -17.21 2.36 4.60
C GLY A 644 -16.02 2.09 5.53
N ASP A 645 -15.77 0.82 5.87
CA ASP A 645 -14.57 0.38 6.59
C ASP A 645 -13.32 0.53 5.70
N PRO A 646 -12.24 1.19 6.16
CA PRO A 646 -10.98 1.24 5.42
C PRO A 646 -10.23 -0.09 5.40
N GLU A 647 -10.64 -1.12 6.16
CA GLU A 647 -10.01 -2.44 6.13
C GLU A 647 -10.84 -3.50 5.36
N LEU A 648 -10.11 -4.44 4.74
CA LEU A 648 -10.69 -5.59 4.03
C LEU A 648 -10.23 -6.89 4.72
N GLY A 649 -11.12 -7.49 5.51
CA GLY A 649 -10.87 -8.79 6.13
C GLY A 649 -10.99 -9.92 5.12
N VAL A 650 -10.15 -10.96 5.24
CA VAL A 650 -10.25 -12.18 4.42
C VAL A 650 -10.58 -13.36 5.32
N VAL A 651 -11.66 -14.07 5.01
CA VAL A 651 -12.24 -15.14 5.82
C VAL A 651 -12.11 -16.47 5.09
N GLN A 652 -11.44 -17.45 5.71
CA GLN A 652 -11.45 -18.83 5.21
C GLN A 652 -12.83 -19.46 5.41
N VAL A 653 -13.37 -20.08 4.36
CA VAL A 653 -14.65 -20.81 4.37
C VAL A 653 -14.43 -22.22 3.85
N SER A 654 -14.77 -23.22 4.66
CA SER A 654 -14.74 -24.64 4.25
C SER A 654 -16.18 -25.17 4.20
N GLY A 655 -16.85 -24.91 3.08
CA GLY A 655 -18.30 -25.05 2.93
C GLY A 655 -19.08 -23.95 3.64
N GLU A 656 -18.93 -23.83 4.97
CA GLU A 656 -19.50 -22.74 5.77
C GLU A 656 -18.63 -22.29 6.96
N THR A 657 -18.69 -21.00 7.29
CA THR A 657 -18.03 -20.36 8.45
C THR A 657 -19.00 -19.36 9.09
N THR A 658 -19.02 -19.25 10.42
CA THR A 658 -19.85 -18.30 11.17
C THR A 658 -18.99 -17.34 12.00
N LEU A 659 -19.31 -16.05 11.92
CA LEU A 659 -18.64 -14.94 12.62
C LEU A 659 -19.63 -14.22 13.53
N ARG A 660 -19.22 -13.71 14.71
CA ARG A 660 -20.02 -12.77 15.52
C ARG A 660 -19.60 -11.35 15.19
N LEU A 661 -20.52 -10.52 14.71
CA LEU A 661 -20.24 -9.16 14.23
C LEU A 661 -21.27 -8.14 14.76
N PRO A 662 -20.89 -6.85 14.91
CA PRO A 662 -21.84 -5.78 15.27
C PRO A 662 -22.94 -5.58 14.22
N PRO A 663 -24.12 -5.08 14.61
CA PRO A 663 -25.16 -4.65 13.68
C PRO A 663 -24.62 -3.64 12.65
N GLY A 664 -24.90 -3.87 11.38
CA GLY A 664 -24.30 -3.07 10.30
C GLY A 664 -24.69 -3.51 8.90
N THR A 665 -24.11 -2.84 7.89
CA THR A 665 -24.20 -3.26 6.49
C THR A 665 -22.83 -3.74 6.05
N TYR A 666 -22.77 -4.96 5.52
CA TYR A 666 -21.53 -5.61 5.09
C TYR A 666 -21.55 -5.91 3.59
N THR A 667 -20.37 -5.89 2.97
CA THR A 667 -20.13 -6.39 1.61
C THR A 667 -19.24 -7.64 1.69
N ALA A 668 -19.55 -8.66 0.90
CA ALA A 668 -18.79 -9.90 0.85
C ALA A 668 -18.60 -10.39 -0.59
N TRP A 669 -17.42 -10.85 -0.96
CA TRP A 669 -17.16 -11.46 -2.28
C TRP A 669 -16.03 -12.50 -2.26
N THR A 670 -15.94 -13.31 -3.31
CA THR A 670 -14.88 -14.28 -3.52
C THR A 670 -14.60 -14.46 -5.01
N THR A 671 -13.38 -14.92 -5.31
CA THR A 671 -12.93 -15.33 -6.63
C THR A 671 -12.62 -16.82 -6.57
N ALA A 672 -13.53 -17.62 -7.11
CA ALA A 672 -13.57 -19.06 -6.96
C ALA A 672 -13.11 -19.76 -8.24
N GLU A 673 -12.11 -20.63 -8.15
CA GLU A 673 -11.80 -21.57 -9.23
C GLU A 673 -12.91 -22.62 -9.34
N ILE A 674 -13.45 -22.81 -10.56
CA ILE A 674 -14.59 -23.68 -10.83
C ILE A 674 -14.43 -24.48 -12.14
N ASP A 675 -15.26 -25.51 -12.31
CA ASP A 675 -15.33 -26.28 -13.54
C ASP A 675 -15.91 -25.44 -14.71
N GLY A 676 -15.15 -25.35 -15.80
CA GLY A 676 -15.56 -24.68 -17.05
C GLY A 676 -16.63 -25.46 -17.83
N ASP A 677 -17.26 -24.85 -18.84
CA ASP A 677 -18.33 -25.51 -19.63
C ASP A 677 -17.85 -26.60 -20.61
N ARG A 678 -16.53 -26.84 -20.69
CA ARG A 678 -15.90 -27.98 -21.38
C ARG A 678 -15.09 -28.80 -20.39
N ALA A 679 -14.94 -30.10 -20.65
CA ALA A 679 -14.20 -31.00 -19.78
C ALA A 679 -12.70 -30.67 -19.66
N ASP A 680 -12.14 -29.95 -20.64
CA ASP A 680 -10.77 -29.44 -20.68
C ASP A 680 -10.66 -27.93 -20.37
N SER A 681 -11.73 -27.27 -19.93
CA SER A 681 -11.69 -25.86 -19.53
C SER A 681 -11.33 -25.68 -18.05
N LYS A 682 -10.59 -24.62 -17.75
CA LYS A 682 -10.31 -24.11 -16.40
C LYS A 682 -11.00 -22.75 -16.26
N ALA A 683 -11.87 -22.58 -15.26
CA ALA A 683 -12.68 -21.39 -15.11
C ALA A 683 -12.51 -20.74 -13.73
N VAL A 684 -12.80 -19.44 -13.67
CA VAL A 684 -12.86 -18.66 -12.44
C VAL A 684 -14.19 -17.90 -12.38
N ALA A 685 -14.77 -17.79 -11.19
CA ALA A 685 -16.04 -17.12 -10.96
C ALA A 685 -15.93 -16.03 -9.88
N PHE A 686 -16.35 -14.82 -10.20
CA PHE A 686 -16.60 -13.76 -9.22
C PHE A 686 -17.97 -13.98 -8.58
N LEU A 687 -18.02 -14.25 -7.27
CA LEU A 687 -19.25 -14.47 -6.52
C LEU A 687 -19.39 -13.41 -5.43
N ALA A 688 -20.53 -12.71 -5.33
CA ALA A 688 -20.65 -11.57 -4.43
C ALA A 688 -22.03 -11.36 -3.79
N ALA A 689 -22.03 -10.86 -2.57
CA ALA A 689 -23.17 -10.32 -1.84
C ALA A 689 -22.85 -8.85 -1.43
N PRO A 690 -23.01 -7.87 -2.34
CA PRO A 690 -22.53 -6.50 -2.12
C PRO A 690 -23.26 -5.70 -1.04
N GLU A 691 -24.38 -6.20 -0.52
CA GLU A 691 -25.13 -5.55 0.54
C GLU A 691 -25.86 -6.61 1.38
N THR A 692 -25.32 -6.85 2.57
CA THR A 692 -25.90 -7.70 3.61
C THR A 692 -26.17 -6.83 4.83
N ILE A 693 -27.44 -6.61 5.17
CA ILE A 693 -27.83 -5.95 6.41
C ILE A 693 -27.85 -7.00 7.52
N LEU A 694 -27.04 -6.80 8.56
CA LEU A 694 -26.95 -7.65 9.73
C LEU A 694 -27.70 -6.97 10.89
N ASP A 695 -28.99 -7.30 11.03
CA ASP A 695 -29.92 -6.84 12.09
C ASP A 695 -30.41 -8.01 12.98
N LYS A 696 -29.82 -9.19 12.77
CA LYS A 696 -30.05 -10.49 13.43
C LYS A 696 -29.09 -11.51 12.82
N SER A 697 -28.95 -12.69 13.43
CA SER A 697 -28.18 -13.79 12.85
C SER A 697 -28.67 -14.14 11.43
N THR A 698 -27.76 -14.11 10.45
CA THR A 698 -28.03 -14.06 9.01
C THR A 698 -27.09 -14.98 8.25
N THR A 699 -27.57 -15.57 7.14
CA THR A 699 -26.75 -16.41 6.26
C THR A 699 -26.62 -15.78 4.87
N VAL A 700 -25.38 -15.65 4.41
CA VAL A 700 -25.00 -15.31 3.03
C VAL A 700 -24.57 -16.60 2.33
N THR A 701 -24.86 -16.72 1.04
CA THR A 701 -24.39 -17.84 0.21
C THR A 701 -23.91 -17.28 -1.11
N LEU A 702 -22.66 -17.58 -1.46
CA LEU A 702 -22.04 -17.22 -2.72
C LEU A 702 -22.02 -18.50 -3.57
N ASP A 703 -22.80 -18.52 -4.64
CA ASP A 703 -23.23 -19.76 -5.31
C ASP A 703 -22.82 -19.76 -6.79
N ALA A 704 -21.81 -20.56 -7.15
CA ALA A 704 -21.34 -20.65 -8.54
C ALA A 704 -22.31 -21.41 -9.46
N SER A 705 -23.33 -22.10 -8.94
CA SER A 705 -24.36 -22.74 -9.77
C SER A 705 -25.34 -21.72 -10.39
N GLU A 706 -25.43 -20.51 -9.83
CA GLU A 706 -26.21 -19.39 -10.38
C GLU A 706 -25.39 -18.49 -11.34
N ALA A 707 -24.09 -18.77 -11.54
CA ALA A 707 -23.20 -17.88 -12.29
C ALA A 707 -23.41 -17.92 -13.82
N HIS A 708 -23.26 -16.76 -14.46
CA HIS A 708 -23.32 -16.59 -15.92
C HIS A 708 -21.92 -16.44 -16.52
N ARG A 709 -21.68 -17.04 -17.69
CA ARG A 709 -20.39 -16.93 -18.39
C ARG A 709 -20.17 -15.53 -18.93
N ILE A 710 -19.03 -14.95 -18.56
CA ILE A 710 -18.50 -13.72 -19.13
C ILE A 710 -17.66 -14.10 -20.37
N SER A 711 -17.90 -13.41 -21.48
CA SER A 711 -17.24 -13.74 -22.76
C SER A 711 -17.25 -12.55 -23.71
N VAL A 712 -16.20 -12.42 -24.52
CA VAL A 712 -16.07 -11.36 -25.53
C VAL A 712 -16.11 -11.96 -26.95
N ARG A 713 -16.63 -11.19 -27.91
CA ARG A 713 -16.43 -11.47 -29.34
C ARG A 713 -16.22 -10.19 -30.14
N THR A 714 -15.03 -10.08 -30.70
CA THR A 714 -14.52 -9.03 -31.58
C THR A 714 -15.07 -9.15 -33.02
N PRO A 715 -15.02 -8.06 -33.82
CA PRO A 715 -15.39 -8.07 -35.25
C PRO A 715 -14.37 -8.74 -36.19
N LYS A 716 -13.12 -8.93 -35.75
CA LYS A 716 -12.07 -9.75 -36.38
C LYS A 716 -11.79 -10.97 -35.50
N GLU A 717 -11.09 -11.96 -36.02
CA GLU A 717 -10.51 -13.04 -35.21
C GLU A 717 -9.37 -12.47 -34.34
N THR A 718 -9.31 -12.90 -33.07
CA THR A 718 -8.35 -12.43 -32.06
C THR A 718 -8.18 -13.47 -30.97
N GLU A 719 -7.02 -13.49 -30.30
CA GLU A 719 -6.84 -14.16 -29.02
C GLU A 719 -6.86 -13.16 -27.84
N THR A 720 -7.14 -13.67 -26.64
CA THR A 720 -7.12 -12.85 -25.41
C THR A 720 -5.67 -12.66 -24.96
N ARG A 721 -5.23 -11.41 -24.89
CA ARG A 721 -3.90 -11.02 -24.38
C ARG A 721 -3.94 -10.74 -22.89
N GLN A 722 -4.97 -10.02 -22.46
CA GLN A 722 -5.17 -9.63 -21.06
C GLN A 722 -6.66 -9.70 -20.72
N LEU A 723 -6.94 -10.11 -19.49
CA LEU A 723 -8.29 -10.25 -18.94
C LEU A 723 -8.24 -9.85 -17.47
N ARG A 724 -9.12 -8.93 -17.04
CA ARG A 724 -9.34 -8.63 -15.63
C ARG A 724 -10.82 -8.39 -15.34
N TYR A 725 -11.24 -8.66 -14.11
CA TYR A 725 -12.44 -8.03 -13.56
C TYR A 725 -12.03 -6.88 -12.63
N ASP A 726 -12.94 -5.95 -12.41
CA ASP A 726 -12.85 -4.90 -11.39
C ASP A 726 -14.15 -4.91 -10.59
N MET A 727 -14.08 -4.83 -9.27
CA MET A 727 -15.24 -4.59 -8.42
C MET A 727 -14.98 -3.38 -7.54
N ALA A 728 -15.99 -2.52 -7.38
CA ALA A 728 -15.93 -1.40 -6.48
C ALA A 728 -17.22 -1.27 -5.67
N ARG A 729 -17.07 -0.89 -4.40
CA ARG A 729 -18.14 -0.53 -3.48
C ARG A 729 -17.80 0.83 -2.87
N THR A 730 -18.56 1.86 -3.20
CA THR A 730 -18.40 3.18 -2.58
C THR A 730 -19.48 3.38 -1.52
N ALA A 731 -19.10 3.72 -0.30
CA ALA A 731 -20.03 4.07 0.78
C ALA A 731 -20.59 5.51 0.62
N PRO A 732 -21.68 5.88 1.33
CA PRO A 732 -22.34 7.18 1.16
C PRO A 732 -21.51 8.42 1.55
N ASP A 733 -20.40 8.22 2.26
CA ASP A 733 -19.38 9.20 2.65
C ASP A 733 -18.32 9.43 1.55
N GLY A 734 -18.22 8.53 0.57
CA GLY A 734 -17.21 8.52 -0.49
C GLY A 734 -16.12 7.45 -0.30
N SER A 735 -16.11 6.70 0.81
CA SER A 735 -15.08 5.69 1.08
C SER A 735 -15.18 4.52 0.10
N VAL A 736 -14.06 4.18 -0.55
CA VAL A 736 -13.98 3.12 -1.59
C VAL A 736 -13.37 1.84 -1.03
N GLN A 737 -14.03 0.74 -1.35
CA GLN A 737 -13.54 -0.63 -1.20
C GLN A 737 -13.51 -1.26 -2.61
N ARG A 738 -12.34 -1.67 -3.09
CA ARG A 738 -12.14 -2.15 -4.47
C ARG A 738 -11.31 -3.43 -4.50
N ASP A 739 -11.59 -4.27 -5.49
CA ASP A 739 -10.80 -5.44 -5.84
C ASP A 739 -10.77 -5.65 -7.37
N ALA A 740 -9.59 -5.45 -7.97
CA ALA A 740 -9.35 -5.63 -9.40
C ALA A 740 -8.42 -6.83 -9.63
N TYR A 741 -8.95 -7.92 -10.19
CA TYR A 741 -8.21 -9.18 -10.35
C TYR A 741 -7.73 -9.37 -11.79
N GLN A 742 -6.41 -9.34 -11.98
CA GLN A 742 -5.74 -9.66 -13.24
C GLN A 742 -5.73 -11.19 -13.42
N ILE A 743 -6.54 -11.68 -14.37
CA ILE A 743 -6.81 -13.11 -14.58
C ILE A 743 -5.77 -13.71 -15.53
N PRO A 744 -5.05 -14.78 -15.13
CA PRO A 744 -4.11 -15.47 -16.02
C PRO A 744 -4.81 -16.13 -17.19
N LEU A 745 -4.18 -16.11 -18.37
CA LEU A 745 -4.69 -16.76 -19.58
C LEU A 745 -4.75 -18.31 -19.47
N THR A 746 -4.18 -18.90 -18.41
CA THR A 746 -4.38 -20.33 -18.08
C THR A 746 -5.85 -20.66 -17.79
N TYR A 747 -6.63 -19.67 -17.32
CA TYR A 747 -8.09 -19.73 -17.24
C TYR A 747 -8.73 -19.31 -18.56
N ASP A 748 -9.44 -20.22 -19.23
CA ASP A 748 -10.09 -19.93 -20.52
C ASP A 748 -11.53 -19.41 -20.38
N GLN A 749 -12.05 -19.29 -19.15
CA GLN A 749 -13.40 -18.79 -18.87
C GLN A 749 -13.46 -17.96 -17.58
N LEU A 750 -14.09 -16.79 -17.67
CA LEU A 750 -14.56 -16.01 -16.53
C LEU A 750 -16.09 -16.17 -16.40
N TRP A 751 -16.58 -16.18 -15.16
CA TRP A 751 -18.00 -16.27 -14.80
C TRP A 751 -18.31 -15.25 -13.68
N ALA A 752 -19.57 -14.87 -13.51
CA ALA A 752 -19.99 -14.08 -12.34
C ALA A 752 -21.41 -14.46 -11.86
N SER A 753 -21.62 -14.48 -10.54
CA SER A 753 -22.96 -14.64 -9.96
C SER A 753 -23.79 -13.36 -10.13
N PRO A 754 -25.08 -13.43 -10.47
CA PRO A 754 -25.96 -12.27 -10.40
C PRO A 754 -26.07 -11.75 -8.97
N THR A 755 -26.14 -10.43 -8.79
CA THR A 755 -26.26 -9.81 -7.46
C THR A 755 -27.55 -9.00 -7.33
N ARG A 756 -27.94 -8.70 -6.08
CA ARG A 756 -29.05 -7.79 -5.81
C ARG A 756 -28.58 -6.36 -5.99
N LYS A 757 -29.47 -5.49 -6.48
CA LYS A 757 -29.18 -4.06 -6.55
C LYS A 757 -29.02 -3.47 -5.15
N VAL A 758 -27.87 -2.84 -4.89
CA VAL A 758 -27.56 -2.14 -3.65
C VAL A 758 -28.50 -0.95 -3.40
N THR A 759 -28.76 -0.64 -2.14
CA THR A 759 -29.65 0.45 -1.69
C THR A 759 -28.90 1.55 -0.94
N GLN A 760 -27.73 1.25 -0.38
CA GLN A 760 -26.81 2.21 0.24
C GLN A 760 -25.54 2.34 -0.61
N GLY A 761 -25.07 3.56 -0.84
CA GLY A 761 -23.85 3.82 -1.61
C GLY A 761 -23.95 3.39 -3.09
N SER A 762 -22.81 3.06 -3.70
CA SER A 762 -22.68 2.54 -5.06
C SER A 762 -22.06 1.14 -5.07
N PHE A 763 -22.27 0.41 -6.17
CA PHE A 763 -21.58 -0.82 -6.52
C PHE A 763 -21.25 -0.78 -8.01
N SER A 764 -20.10 -1.29 -8.40
CA SER A 764 -19.78 -1.56 -9.80
C SER A 764 -19.09 -2.91 -9.93
N PHE A 765 -19.36 -3.59 -11.04
CA PHE A 765 -18.60 -4.73 -11.52
C PHE A 765 -18.25 -4.50 -13.00
N LEU A 766 -16.98 -4.64 -13.35
CA LEU A 766 -16.42 -4.35 -14.66
C LEU A 766 -15.63 -5.56 -15.16
N THR A 767 -15.62 -5.80 -16.46
CA THR A 767 -14.68 -6.71 -17.12
C THR A 767 -13.94 -5.98 -18.22
N ARG A 768 -12.62 -6.12 -18.22
CA ARG A 768 -11.68 -5.54 -19.17
C ARG A 768 -10.96 -6.65 -19.93
N TRP A 769 -10.95 -6.53 -21.25
CA TRP A 769 -10.20 -7.41 -22.16
C TRP A 769 -9.26 -6.59 -23.03
N ARG A 770 -8.00 -7.02 -23.19
CA ARG A 770 -7.24 -6.72 -24.41
C ARG A 770 -7.27 -7.96 -25.30
N GLN A 771 -7.66 -7.78 -26.56
CA GLN A 771 -7.72 -8.84 -27.57
C GLN A 771 -6.75 -8.47 -28.71
N GLY A 772 -5.81 -9.34 -29.04
CA GLY A 772 -4.81 -9.11 -30.10
C GLY A 772 -5.05 -9.97 -31.33
N GLU A 773 -4.52 -9.54 -32.48
CA GLU A 773 -4.27 -10.46 -33.60
C GLU A 773 -3.43 -11.66 -33.14
N GLU A 774 -3.76 -12.87 -33.57
CA GLU A 774 -3.10 -14.12 -33.15
C GLU A 774 -1.59 -14.13 -33.47
N LEU A 775 -0.75 -14.54 -32.50
CA LEU A 775 0.70 -14.67 -32.73
C LEU A 775 1.02 -15.88 -33.59
N ILE A 776 0.28 -16.99 -33.42
CA ILE A 776 0.44 -18.24 -34.19
C ILE A 776 -0.93 -18.79 -34.61
N GLY A 777 -1.33 -18.52 -35.85
CA GLY A 777 -2.51 -19.13 -36.47
C GLY A 777 -2.21 -20.57 -36.91
N LEU A 778 -2.83 -21.56 -36.28
CA LEU A 778 -2.60 -22.99 -36.53
C LEU A 778 -3.84 -23.69 -37.12
N THR A 779 -3.73 -24.23 -38.34
CA THR A 779 -4.83 -24.98 -38.99
C THR A 779 -4.42 -26.44 -39.26
N ALA A 780 -5.23 -27.40 -38.79
CA ALA A 780 -5.05 -28.84 -38.97
C ALA A 780 -6.24 -29.50 -39.68
N ASP A 781 -5.99 -30.25 -40.77
CA ASP A 781 -7.02 -30.91 -41.61
C ASP A 781 -8.20 -29.97 -42.04
N GLY A 782 -7.92 -28.67 -42.16
CA GLY A 782 -8.91 -27.65 -42.57
C GLY A 782 -9.80 -27.12 -41.44
N ARG A 783 -9.33 -27.19 -40.20
CA ARG A 783 -9.94 -26.55 -39.02
C ARG A 783 -8.87 -25.87 -38.20
N ASP A 784 -9.24 -24.76 -37.59
CA ASP A 784 -8.33 -23.97 -36.76
C ASP A 784 -8.23 -24.58 -35.37
N VAL A 785 -7.04 -24.49 -34.80
CA VAL A 785 -6.60 -25.15 -33.58
C VAL A 785 -5.97 -24.06 -32.71
N PRO A 786 -6.72 -23.46 -31.77
CA PRO A 786 -6.20 -22.38 -30.94
C PRO A 786 -4.90 -22.79 -30.25
N ALA A 787 -3.84 -22.01 -30.52
CA ALA A 787 -2.48 -22.31 -30.11
C ALA A 787 -1.89 -21.10 -29.37
N THR A 788 -1.50 -21.29 -28.11
CA THR A 788 -0.97 -20.20 -27.28
C THR A 788 0.54 -20.28 -27.21
N VAL A 789 1.21 -19.21 -27.64
CA VAL A 789 2.68 -19.08 -27.59
C VAL A 789 3.19 -19.26 -26.16
N GLN A 790 4.33 -19.94 -26.01
CA GLN A 790 4.91 -20.28 -24.71
C GLN A 790 6.06 -19.33 -24.32
N GLY A 791 6.43 -19.33 -23.03
CA GLY A 791 7.55 -18.51 -22.53
C GLY A 791 8.87 -18.89 -23.22
N GLY A 792 9.62 -17.89 -23.67
CA GLY A 792 10.84 -18.06 -24.47
C GLY A 792 10.62 -18.54 -25.91
N SER A 793 9.39 -18.61 -26.42
CA SER A 793 9.14 -18.98 -27.82
C SER A 793 9.42 -17.83 -28.78
N VAL A 794 10.33 -18.02 -29.74
CA VAL A 794 10.40 -17.12 -30.91
C VAL A 794 9.10 -17.16 -31.72
N VAL A 795 8.67 -15.99 -32.20
CA VAL A 795 7.62 -15.83 -33.21
C VAL A 795 8.20 -15.01 -34.36
N ALA A 796 8.03 -15.46 -35.60
CA ALA A 796 8.45 -14.69 -36.77
C ALA A 796 7.59 -13.42 -36.94
N GLU A 797 8.18 -12.33 -37.46
CA GLU A 797 7.43 -11.07 -37.68
C GLU A 797 6.24 -11.23 -38.63
N ASP A 798 6.43 -11.97 -39.73
CA ASP A 798 5.42 -12.37 -40.70
C ASP A 798 5.88 -13.69 -41.36
N SER A 799 5.13 -14.80 -41.22
CA SER A 799 5.48 -16.07 -41.87
C SER A 799 4.34 -17.10 -42.00
N GLU A 800 3.78 -17.26 -43.20
CA GLU A 800 2.93 -18.43 -43.55
C GLU A 800 3.80 -19.65 -43.93
N GLN A 801 3.68 -20.77 -43.19
CA GLN A 801 4.41 -22.02 -43.45
C GLN A 801 3.48 -23.24 -43.49
N LYS A 802 3.81 -24.23 -44.34
CA LYS A 802 3.05 -25.50 -44.48
C LYS A 802 3.91 -26.72 -44.15
N LEU A 803 4.15 -26.88 -42.85
CA LEU A 803 4.96 -27.94 -42.28
C LEU A 803 4.22 -29.28 -42.36
N THR A 804 4.97 -30.38 -42.47
CA THR A 804 4.39 -31.72 -42.23
C THR A 804 4.36 -31.93 -40.72
N GLY A 805 3.22 -32.33 -40.17
CA GLY A 805 3.12 -32.74 -38.78
C GLY A 805 3.69 -34.15 -38.56
N VAL A 806 4.39 -34.36 -37.46
CA VAL A 806 4.75 -35.68 -36.92
C VAL A 806 4.45 -35.73 -35.43
N PHE A 807 4.04 -36.89 -34.93
CA PHE A 807 3.74 -37.09 -33.51
C PHE A 807 4.91 -37.80 -32.81
N ALA A 808 5.37 -37.26 -31.68
CA ALA A 808 6.56 -37.71 -30.95
C ALA A 808 6.26 -37.99 -29.45
N GLY A 809 5.18 -38.73 -29.18
CA GLY A 809 4.86 -39.21 -27.83
C GLY A 809 4.69 -38.07 -26.82
N ASN A 810 5.45 -38.11 -25.73
CA ASN A 810 5.51 -37.04 -24.73
C ASN A 810 6.75 -36.13 -24.88
N GLY A 811 7.53 -36.31 -25.94
CA GLY A 811 8.74 -35.54 -26.21
C GLY A 811 9.99 -36.03 -25.49
N ALA A 812 9.98 -37.25 -24.92
CA ALA A 812 11.18 -37.89 -24.42
C ALA A 812 12.16 -38.23 -25.57
N ALA A 813 13.47 -38.29 -25.30
CA ALA A 813 14.49 -38.60 -26.31
C ALA A 813 14.19 -39.89 -27.10
N ALA A 814 13.62 -40.90 -26.43
CA ALA A 814 13.25 -42.18 -27.03
C ALA A 814 12.10 -42.08 -28.06
N ASP A 815 11.18 -41.12 -27.93
CA ASP A 815 10.06 -40.94 -28.88
C ASP A 815 10.53 -40.47 -30.26
N TYR A 816 11.74 -39.93 -30.35
CA TYR A 816 12.39 -39.53 -31.60
C TYR A 816 13.20 -40.66 -32.25
N GLU A 817 13.38 -41.82 -31.61
CA GLU A 817 14.15 -42.94 -32.17
C GLU A 817 13.46 -43.54 -33.42
N GLY A 818 14.04 -43.26 -34.59
CA GLY A 818 13.49 -43.67 -35.88
C GLY A 818 12.40 -42.72 -36.42
N LEU A 819 12.05 -41.66 -35.70
CA LEU A 819 11.11 -40.63 -36.16
C LEU A 819 11.84 -39.59 -37.03
N ASP A 820 11.46 -39.49 -38.30
CA ASP A 820 11.92 -38.40 -39.16
C ASP A 820 11.19 -37.09 -38.81
N ALA A 821 11.74 -36.30 -37.87
CA ALA A 821 11.23 -34.99 -37.48
C ALA A 821 11.87 -33.80 -38.24
N ARG A 822 12.83 -34.07 -39.15
CA ARG A 822 13.67 -33.02 -39.73
C ARG A 822 12.89 -32.07 -40.64
N GLY A 823 12.87 -30.78 -40.29
CA GLY A 823 12.14 -29.75 -41.04
C GLY A 823 10.62 -29.83 -40.89
N LYS A 824 10.12 -30.46 -39.82
CA LYS A 824 8.69 -30.75 -39.59
C LYS A 824 8.16 -30.04 -38.36
N ALA A 825 6.84 -29.93 -38.28
CA ALA A 825 6.15 -29.56 -37.05
C ALA A 825 6.05 -30.82 -36.18
N VAL A 826 6.70 -30.80 -35.02
CA VAL A 826 6.55 -31.85 -34.01
C VAL A 826 5.32 -31.54 -33.18
N VAL A 827 4.51 -32.56 -32.93
CA VAL A 827 3.38 -32.53 -32.00
C VAL A 827 3.65 -33.56 -30.91
N ILE A 828 3.51 -33.16 -29.65
CA ILE A 828 3.61 -34.04 -28.48
C ILE A 828 2.40 -33.82 -27.59
N ASP A 829 2.04 -34.83 -26.82
CA ASP A 829 1.12 -34.67 -25.70
C ASP A 829 1.96 -34.25 -24.46
N ARG A 830 1.50 -33.26 -23.67
CA ARG A 830 2.20 -32.81 -22.45
C ARG A 830 2.31 -33.97 -21.46
N SER A 831 3.42 -34.00 -20.71
CA SER A 831 3.52 -34.81 -19.49
C SER A 831 4.59 -34.23 -18.57
N ASP A 832 4.35 -34.28 -17.25
CA ASP A 832 5.33 -33.91 -16.22
C ASP A 832 6.56 -34.85 -16.20
N ALA A 833 6.50 -35.99 -16.92
CA ALA A 833 7.61 -36.92 -17.08
C ALA A 833 8.77 -36.39 -17.96
N VAL A 834 8.60 -35.26 -18.64
CA VAL A 834 9.63 -34.59 -19.45
C VAL A 834 9.53 -33.09 -19.22
N ALA A 835 10.61 -32.41 -18.83
CA ALA A 835 10.60 -30.97 -18.59
C ALA A 835 10.35 -30.18 -19.90
N PRO A 836 9.77 -28.97 -19.86
CA PRO A 836 9.57 -28.14 -21.06
C PRO A 836 10.87 -27.94 -21.87
N ALA A 837 11.96 -27.58 -21.20
CA ALA A 837 13.28 -27.42 -21.81
C ALA A 837 13.78 -28.71 -22.49
N ASP A 838 13.59 -29.88 -21.87
CA ASP A 838 13.94 -31.19 -22.47
C ASP A 838 13.10 -31.47 -23.72
N ARG A 839 11.78 -31.21 -23.68
CA ARG A 839 10.87 -31.38 -24.83
C ARG A 839 11.34 -30.55 -26.03
N LEU A 840 11.76 -29.31 -25.81
CA LEU A 840 12.35 -28.44 -26.82
C LEU A 840 13.73 -28.95 -27.28
N ALA A 841 14.63 -29.31 -26.35
CA ALA A 841 15.97 -29.79 -26.66
C ALA A 841 15.95 -31.06 -27.53
N HIS A 842 15.07 -32.03 -27.23
CA HIS A 842 14.89 -33.23 -28.05
C HIS A 842 14.32 -32.91 -29.43
N ALA A 843 13.32 -32.03 -29.52
CA ALA A 843 12.75 -31.58 -30.80
C ALA A 843 13.82 -30.90 -31.68
N LEU A 844 14.64 -30.02 -31.10
CA LEU A 844 15.77 -29.37 -31.78
C LEU A 844 16.84 -30.36 -32.22
N ALA A 845 17.22 -31.32 -31.37
CA ALA A 845 18.19 -32.36 -31.71
C ALA A 845 17.69 -33.28 -32.85
N ALA A 846 16.39 -33.55 -32.93
CA ALA A 846 15.75 -34.26 -34.04
C ALA A 846 15.60 -33.40 -35.31
N GLY A 847 15.85 -32.09 -35.21
CA GLY A 847 15.82 -31.13 -36.31
C GLY A 847 14.42 -30.60 -36.65
N ALA A 848 13.53 -30.49 -35.66
CA ALA A 848 12.19 -29.92 -35.81
C ALA A 848 12.22 -28.47 -36.35
N ARG A 849 11.08 -27.99 -36.85
CA ARG A 849 10.87 -26.62 -37.34
C ARG A 849 9.81 -25.83 -36.57
N ALA A 850 8.97 -26.53 -35.80
CA ALA A 850 8.02 -25.98 -34.84
C ALA A 850 7.70 -27.09 -33.81
N LEU A 851 7.33 -26.71 -32.59
CA LEU A 851 6.88 -27.64 -31.54
C LEU A 851 5.49 -27.22 -31.05
N PHE A 852 4.54 -28.15 -31.12
CA PHE A 852 3.18 -27.97 -30.59
C PHE A 852 2.91 -28.96 -29.46
N VAL A 853 2.47 -28.46 -28.32
CA VAL A 853 2.33 -29.24 -27.08
C VAL A 853 0.86 -29.31 -26.67
N VAL A 854 0.24 -30.47 -26.85
CA VAL A 854 -1.16 -30.71 -26.50
C VAL A 854 -1.29 -30.86 -24.99
N ASN A 855 -2.00 -29.95 -24.34
CA ASN A 855 -2.19 -29.96 -22.88
C ASN A 855 -2.89 -31.25 -22.43
N ASP A 856 -2.33 -31.92 -21.42
CA ASP A 856 -2.91 -33.10 -20.78
C ASP A 856 -3.85 -32.74 -19.62
N GLY A 857 -3.77 -31.51 -19.09
CA GLY A 857 -4.63 -30.96 -18.04
C GLY A 857 -5.92 -30.29 -18.55
N ARG A 858 -6.34 -29.27 -17.79
CA ARG A 858 -7.43 -28.33 -18.11
C ARG A 858 -6.85 -26.93 -18.36
N GLY A 859 -7.61 -26.08 -19.03
CA GLY A 859 -7.23 -24.70 -19.33
C GLY A 859 -6.19 -24.59 -20.44
N VAL A 860 -5.60 -23.41 -20.57
CA VAL A 860 -4.43 -23.18 -21.44
C VAL A 860 -3.17 -23.55 -20.66
N ALA A 861 -2.27 -24.34 -21.27
CA ALA A 861 -0.96 -24.55 -20.69
C ALA A 861 -0.05 -23.35 -21.02
N MET A 862 0.57 -22.79 -19.99
CA MET A 862 1.62 -21.78 -20.12
C MET A 862 2.83 -22.30 -19.34
N GLU A 863 3.87 -22.68 -20.07
CA GLU A 863 5.14 -23.17 -19.54
C GLU A 863 6.26 -22.29 -20.09
N SER A 864 7.30 -22.04 -19.29
CA SER A 864 8.55 -21.44 -19.77
C SER A 864 9.47 -22.55 -20.30
N TYR A 865 10.00 -22.38 -21.51
CA TYR A 865 10.81 -23.40 -22.21
C TYR A 865 12.32 -23.15 -22.14
N LEU A 866 12.71 -21.95 -21.71
CA LEU A 866 14.08 -21.44 -21.58
C LEU A 866 14.13 -20.48 -20.37
N PRO A 867 15.31 -20.07 -19.88
CA PRO A 867 15.42 -18.97 -18.92
C PRO A 867 14.78 -17.67 -19.43
N TYR A 868 14.33 -16.82 -18.50
CA TYR A 868 13.87 -15.47 -18.82
C TYR A 868 14.92 -14.70 -19.64
N GLY A 869 14.49 -14.02 -20.71
CA GLY A 869 15.36 -13.33 -21.66
C GLY A 869 15.96 -14.19 -22.79
N GLU A 870 15.85 -15.53 -22.75
CA GLU A 870 16.30 -16.39 -23.86
C GLU A 870 15.17 -16.71 -24.87
N GLU A 871 15.44 -16.58 -26.17
CA GLU A 871 14.54 -17.00 -27.25
C GLU A 871 14.91 -18.37 -27.86
N SER A 872 13.90 -19.19 -28.12
CA SER A 872 14.03 -20.48 -28.81
C SER A 872 14.38 -20.31 -30.30
N THR A 873 14.94 -21.35 -30.92
CA THR A 873 15.26 -21.33 -32.37
C THR A 873 14.14 -21.88 -33.27
N ILE A 874 13.02 -22.32 -32.68
CA ILE A 874 11.78 -22.71 -33.35
C ILE A 874 10.57 -22.25 -32.52
N PRO A 875 9.43 -21.89 -33.14
CA PRO A 875 8.22 -21.53 -32.39
C PRO A 875 7.69 -22.72 -31.57
N VAL A 876 7.26 -22.41 -30.34
CA VAL A 876 6.68 -23.34 -29.36
C VAL A 876 5.32 -22.79 -28.91
N ALA A 877 4.25 -23.57 -29.13
CA ALA A 877 2.90 -23.21 -28.69
C ALA A 877 2.20 -24.39 -28.03
N SER A 878 1.44 -24.13 -26.96
CA SER A 878 0.54 -25.12 -26.37
C SER A 878 -0.82 -25.11 -27.06
N VAL A 879 -1.56 -26.21 -26.95
CA VAL A 879 -2.91 -26.37 -27.51
C VAL A 879 -3.81 -27.05 -26.49
N GLN A 880 -5.02 -26.51 -26.27
CA GLN A 880 -6.01 -27.10 -25.35
C GLN A 880 -6.38 -28.54 -25.75
N LYS A 881 -6.57 -29.41 -24.76
CA LYS A 881 -6.65 -30.87 -24.90
C LYS A 881 -7.58 -31.35 -26.03
N ILE A 882 -8.83 -30.89 -26.08
CA ILE A 882 -9.82 -31.35 -27.08
C ILE A 882 -9.49 -30.84 -28.49
N ALA A 883 -8.93 -29.63 -28.61
CA ALA A 883 -8.44 -29.12 -29.89
C ALA A 883 -7.20 -29.91 -30.34
N GLY A 884 -6.27 -30.15 -29.40
CA GLY A 884 -5.02 -30.86 -29.59
C GLY A 884 -5.17 -32.32 -30.02
N GLU A 885 -6.23 -33.02 -29.59
CA GLU A 885 -6.54 -34.35 -30.15
C GLU A 885 -6.63 -34.33 -31.69
N THR A 886 -7.15 -33.25 -32.28
CA THR A 886 -7.29 -33.11 -33.74
C THR A 886 -5.93 -32.88 -34.40
N LEU A 887 -5.06 -32.11 -33.74
CA LEU A 887 -3.68 -31.87 -34.13
C LEU A 887 -2.82 -33.14 -34.06
N THR A 888 -2.81 -33.83 -32.90
CA THR A 888 -2.14 -35.12 -32.70
C THR A 888 -2.60 -36.16 -33.73
N ARG A 889 -3.91 -36.28 -33.97
CA ARG A 889 -4.46 -37.15 -35.03
C ARG A 889 -4.00 -36.76 -36.44
N ALA A 890 -3.82 -35.47 -36.74
CA ALA A 890 -3.31 -35.02 -38.04
C ALA A 890 -1.80 -35.31 -38.19
N ALA A 891 -1.01 -35.09 -37.14
CA ALA A 891 0.42 -35.35 -37.09
C ALA A 891 0.76 -36.84 -37.18
N GLN A 892 0.01 -37.71 -36.48
CA GLN A 892 0.09 -39.18 -36.63
C GLN A 892 -0.19 -39.67 -38.07
N ARG A 893 -0.94 -38.89 -38.86
CA ARG A 893 -1.22 -39.15 -40.28
C ARG A 893 -0.21 -38.52 -41.25
N GLY A 894 0.83 -37.82 -40.76
CA GLY A 894 1.78 -37.09 -41.61
C GLY A 894 1.13 -35.96 -42.42
N LYS A 895 0.06 -35.34 -41.89
CA LYS A 895 -0.67 -34.27 -42.60
C LYS A 895 0.15 -32.99 -42.70
N LYS A 896 -0.27 -32.11 -43.61
CA LYS A 896 0.17 -30.71 -43.62
C LYS A 896 -0.60 -29.91 -42.58
N LEU A 897 0.14 -29.13 -41.80
CA LEU A 897 -0.37 -28.11 -40.88
C LEU A 897 -0.04 -26.75 -41.49
N SER A 898 -0.99 -25.82 -41.50
CA SER A 898 -0.69 -24.40 -41.75
C SER A 898 -0.25 -23.78 -40.43
N VAL A 899 0.83 -23.00 -40.47
CA VAL A 899 1.33 -22.22 -39.34
C VAL A 899 1.58 -20.81 -39.87
N ASP A 900 0.70 -19.87 -39.51
CA ASP A 900 0.91 -18.43 -39.66
C ASP A 900 1.66 -17.91 -38.41
N GLN A 901 2.48 -16.87 -38.54
CA GLN A 901 3.24 -16.28 -37.43
C GLN A 901 3.30 -14.77 -37.57
N LYS A 902 2.99 -14.05 -36.47
CA LYS A 902 3.05 -12.60 -36.38
C LYS A 902 3.54 -12.16 -35.01
N ARG A 903 4.79 -11.70 -34.90
CA ARG A 903 5.37 -11.24 -33.62
C ARG A 903 4.69 -9.98 -33.07
N PHE A 904 4.24 -9.09 -33.96
CA PHE A 904 3.65 -7.80 -33.59
C PHE A 904 2.25 -7.69 -34.19
N ALA A 905 1.24 -7.44 -33.35
CA ALA A 905 -0.15 -7.41 -33.77
C ALA A 905 -0.44 -6.18 -34.65
N SER A 906 -0.93 -6.38 -35.88
CA SER A 906 -1.36 -5.27 -36.74
C SER A 906 -2.68 -4.63 -36.26
N TYR A 907 -3.34 -5.28 -35.29
CA TYR A 907 -4.48 -4.74 -34.57
C TYR A 907 -4.69 -5.30 -33.17
N VAL A 908 -5.27 -4.46 -32.31
CA VAL A 908 -5.77 -4.81 -30.98
C VAL A 908 -7.17 -4.24 -30.74
N TYR A 909 -7.90 -4.82 -29.79
CA TYR A 909 -9.14 -4.28 -29.23
C TYR A 909 -8.99 -4.13 -27.72
N ASP A 910 -9.21 -2.92 -27.21
CA ASP A 910 -9.27 -2.64 -25.77
C ASP A 910 -10.74 -2.41 -25.37
N LEU A 911 -11.29 -3.35 -24.61
CA LEU A 911 -12.73 -3.49 -24.41
C LEU A 911 -13.09 -3.53 -22.92
N VAL A 912 -14.14 -2.78 -22.55
CA VAL A 912 -14.67 -2.65 -21.19
C VAL A 912 -16.18 -2.83 -21.22
N ASP A 913 -16.70 -3.74 -20.40
CA ASP A 913 -18.14 -3.85 -20.06
C ASP A 913 -18.31 -3.64 -18.55
N ARG A 914 -19.21 -2.74 -18.15
CA ARG A 914 -19.42 -2.31 -16.74
C ARG A 914 -20.89 -2.44 -16.36
N HIS A 915 -21.14 -2.88 -15.14
CA HIS A 915 -22.46 -3.19 -14.60
C HIS A 915 -22.64 -2.53 -13.23
N ASP A 916 -23.24 -1.33 -13.25
CA ASP A 916 -23.43 -0.52 -12.04
C ASP A 916 -24.69 -0.91 -11.25
N GLY A 917 -24.55 -0.91 -9.93
CA GLY A 917 -25.59 -1.23 -8.95
C GLY A 917 -25.82 -2.74 -8.72
N ALA A 918 -25.63 -3.59 -9.73
CA ALA A 918 -25.70 -5.06 -9.62
C ALA A 918 -25.05 -5.78 -10.82
N VAL A 919 -24.55 -7.01 -10.60
CA VAL A 919 -24.31 -7.98 -11.69
C VAL A 919 -25.68 -8.51 -12.15
N PRO A 920 -26.05 -8.41 -13.43
CA PRO A 920 -27.40 -8.70 -13.89
C PRO A 920 -27.63 -10.20 -14.15
N ASP A 921 -28.80 -10.71 -13.73
CA ASP A 921 -29.24 -12.08 -14.02
C ASP A 921 -29.63 -12.26 -15.50
N ARG A 922 -28.61 -12.44 -16.35
CA ARG A 922 -28.68 -12.68 -17.80
C ARG A 922 -27.30 -13.05 -18.35
N SER A 923 -27.25 -13.43 -19.62
CA SER A 923 -25.99 -13.59 -20.36
C SER A 923 -25.10 -12.34 -20.29
N LEU A 924 -23.84 -12.56 -19.92
CA LEU A 924 -22.76 -11.56 -19.82
C LEU A 924 -21.81 -11.65 -21.05
N ALA A 925 -22.40 -11.86 -22.23
CA ALA A 925 -21.66 -11.98 -23.49
C ALA A 925 -21.53 -10.62 -24.22
N PHE A 926 -20.33 -10.05 -24.19
CA PHE A 926 -20.00 -8.77 -24.78
C PHE A 926 -19.58 -8.92 -26.25
N ALA A 927 -20.39 -8.42 -27.18
CA ALA A 927 -20.13 -8.54 -28.63
C ALA A 927 -20.35 -7.19 -29.35
N PRO A 928 -19.49 -6.18 -29.13
CA PRO A 928 -19.65 -4.85 -29.69
C PRO A 928 -19.52 -4.86 -31.22
N SER A 929 -20.48 -4.24 -31.91
CA SER A 929 -20.37 -4.02 -33.35
C SER A 929 -19.36 -2.89 -33.67
N PRO A 930 -18.79 -2.83 -34.90
CA PRO A 930 -17.88 -1.75 -35.31
C PRO A 930 -18.45 -0.31 -35.26
N ARG A 931 -19.72 -0.13 -34.89
CA ARG A 931 -20.35 1.19 -34.65
C ARG A 931 -20.43 1.57 -33.16
N GLN A 932 -20.20 0.62 -32.27
CA GLN A 932 -20.11 0.83 -30.81
C GLN A 932 -18.66 1.05 -30.36
N LEU A 933 -17.71 0.85 -31.28
CA LEU A 933 -16.28 1.06 -31.09
C LEU A 933 -15.85 2.34 -31.81
N ALA A 934 -14.96 3.12 -31.21
CA ALA A 934 -14.11 4.02 -31.96
C ALA A 934 -12.98 3.23 -32.65
N LYS A 935 -12.36 3.82 -33.67
CA LYS A 935 -11.15 3.31 -34.31
C LYS A 935 -10.01 4.29 -34.05
N VAL A 936 -8.85 3.81 -33.62
CA VAL A 936 -7.61 4.60 -33.58
C VAL A 936 -6.67 4.07 -34.68
N GLU A 937 -6.04 4.98 -35.42
CA GLU A 937 -4.96 4.69 -36.35
C GLU A 937 -3.66 5.20 -35.72
N ASN A 938 -2.95 4.35 -34.96
CA ASN A 938 -1.70 4.71 -34.28
C ASN A 938 -0.52 4.54 -35.26
N THR A 939 0.27 5.61 -35.41
CA THR A 939 1.54 5.64 -36.14
C THR A 939 2.69 5.70 -35.14
N PHE A 940 3.74 4.90 -35.34
CA PHE A 940 4.95 4.93 -34.50
C PHE A 940 6.17 5.25 -35.37
N TYR A 941 6.85 6.36 -35.06
CA TYR A 941 7.99 6.83 -35.83
C TYR A 941 9.30 6.23 -35.29
N GLY A 942 10.23 5.89 -36.19
CA GLY A 942 11.48 5.23 -35.86
C GLY A 942 12.45 5.26 -37.05
N HIS A 943 13.63 5.84 -36.84
CA HIS A 943 14.61 6.02 -37.93
C HIS A 943 15.38 4.75 -38.32
N LYS A 944 15.36 3.74 -37.43
CA LYS A 944 15.88 2.37 -37.57
C LYS A 944 14.86 1.41 -36.93
N GLU A 945 14.96 0.13 -37.21
CA GLU A 945 14.13 -0.88 -36.54
C GLU A 945 14.58 -1.02 -35.07
N THR A 946 13.65 -0.81 -34.14
CA THR A 946 13.84 -0.86 -32.69
C THR A 946 12.59 -1.46 -32.03
N LEU A 947 12.77 -2.13 -30.89
CA LEU A 947 11.66 -2.66 -30.07
C LEU A 947 11.13 -1.61 -29.10
N GLY A 948 9.86 -1.75 -28.77
CA GLY A 948 9.18 -0.93 -27.76
C GLY A 948 8.13 -1.71 -26.99
N GLY A 949 7.46 -1.03 -26.07
CA GLY A 949 6.26 -1.49 -25.37
C GLY A 949 5.11 -0.49 -25.52
N GLY A 950 3.88 -0.92 -25.27
CA GLY A 950 2.77 0.01 -25.14
C GLY A 950 1.45 -0.57 -24.62
N PHE A 951 0.72 0.25 -23.86
CA PHE A 951 -0.59 -0.11 -23.30
C PHE A 951 -1.56 1.06 -23.24
N ARG A 952 -2.86 0.75 -23.34
CA ARG A 952 -3.96 1.68 -23.11
C ARG A 952 -4.70 1.29 -21.82
N TYR A 953 -4.42 1.98 -20.73
CA TYR A 953 -5.10 1.79 -19.45
C TYR A 953 -6.51 2.38 -19.49
N ASP A 954 -7.50 1.63 -19.00
CA ASP A 954 -8.79 2.17 -18.59
C ASP A 954 -8.68 2.62 -17.13
N ILE A 955 -8.72 3.93 -16.89
CA ILE A 955 -8.69 4.51 -15.54
C ILE A 955 -10.14 4.66 -15.05
N PRO A 956 -10.60 3.88 -14.04
CA PRO A 956 -11.94 4.00 -13.53
C PRO A 956 -12.12 5.25 -12.64
N ASP A 957 -13.36 5.73 -12.55
CA ASP A 957 -13.82 6.81 -11.66
C ASP A 957 -13.72 6.51 -10.14
N TYR A 958 -12.95 5.48 -9.74
CA TYR A 958 -12.81 5.02 -8.36
C TYR A 958 -11.41 4.46 -7.99
N GLY A 959 -10.38 4.58 -8.83
CA GLY A 959 -9.01 4.15 -8.49
C GLY A 959 -8.05 4.00 -9.68
N PRO A 960 -6.82 3.49 -9.48
CA PRO A 960 -5.81 3.33 -10.53
C PRO A 960 -6.23 2.41 -11.69
N GLY A 961 -5.70 2.66 -12.88
CA GLY A 961 -5.74 1.73 -14.00
C GLY A 961 -4.84 0.51 -13.77
N VAL A 962 -5.21 -0.63 -14.35
CA VAL A 962 -4.44 -1.90 -14.20
C VAL A 962 -4.25 -2.56 -15.58
N GLY A 963 -3.01 -2.98 -15.87
CA GLY A 963 -2.61 -3.58 -17.15
C GLY A 963 -1.13 -3.94 -17.18
N PHE A 964 -0.57 -4.16 -18.37
CA PHE A 964 0.87 -4.26 -18.64
C PHE A 964 1.16 -4.02 -20.13
N GLU A 965 2.39 -3.64 -20.50
CA GLU A 965 2.73 -3.32 -21.90
C GLU A 965 2.84 -4.57 -22.80
N GLU A 966 2.43 -4.44 -24.07
CA GLU A 966 2.68 -5.46 -25.09
C GLU A 966 3.82 -5.01 -26.02
N TRP A 967 4.63 -5.96 -26.49
CA TRP A 967 5.75 -5.69 -27.39
C TRP A 967 5.33 -5.02 -28.70
N GLU A 968 6.03 -3.95 -29.05
CA GLU A 968 5.84 -3.15 -30.24
C GLU A 968 7.13 -3.10 -31.10
N LYS A 969 6.99 -2.77 -32.38
CA LYS A 969 8.10 -2.57 -33.31
C LYS A 969 7.96 -1.21 -33.99
N TYR A 970 9.02 -0.42 -33.89
CA TYR A 970 9.10 0.91 -34.50
C TYR A 970 10.20 0.91 -35.59
N PRO A 971 10.01 1.62 -36.72
CA PRO A 971 8.79 2.30 -37.15
C PRO A 971 7.65 1.32 -37.47
N GLY A 972 6.41 1.73 -37.21
CA GLY A 972 5.23 0.86 -37.36
C GLY A 972 3.91 1.62 -37.49
N VAL A 973 2.83 0.88 -37.78
CA VAL A 973 1.44 1.36 -37.72
C VAL A 973 0.54 0.26 -37.14
N ARG A 974 -0.38 0.61 -36.25
CA ARG A 974 -1.34 -0.33 -35.66
C ARG A 974 -2.75 0.22 -35.74
N THR A 975 -3.73 -0.64 -36.02
CA THR A 975 -5.14 -0.25 -35.99
C THR A 975 -5.81 -0.77 -34.73
N GLU A 976 -6.37 0.15 -33.94
CA GLU A 976 -6.88 -0.18 -32.62
C GLU A 976 -8.38 0.15 -32.52
N TRP A 977 -9.07 -0.54 -31.62
CA TRP A 977 -10.52 -0.41 -31.44
C TRP A 977 -10.88 -0.40 -29.97
N VAL A 978 -11.65 0.60 -29.57
CA VAL A 978 -11.98 0.89 -28.17
C VAL A 978 -13.46 1.22 -28.03
N ASN A 979 -14.10 0.87 -26.91
CA ASN A 979 -15.42 1.43 -26.59
C ASN A 979 -15.28 2.72 -25.76
N PRO A 980 -16.27 3.63 -25.80
CA PRO A 980 -16.37 4.70 -24.82
C PRO A 980 -16.44 4.11 -23.40
N LEU A 981 -15.85 4.81 -22.43
CA LEU A 981 -15.94 4.43 -21.02
C LEU A 981 -17.16 5.08 -20.35
N PRO A 982 -17.61 4.52 -19.21
CA PRO A 982 -18.75 5.02 -18.44
C PRO A 982 -18.34 5.86 -17.21
N GLY A 983 -19.23 6.73 -16.75
CA GLY A 983 -18.97 7.64 -15.62
C GLY A 983 -17.93 8.70 -16.01
N ASP A 984 -17.08 9.07 -15.06
CA ASP A 984 -15.93 9.97 -15.28
C ASP A 984 -14.63 9.18 -15.58
N SER A 985 -14.76 7.89 -15.95
CA SER A 985 -13.65 6.99 -16.31
C SER A 985 -13.10 7.34 -17.69
N PHE A 986 -11.78 7.34 -17.87
CA PHE A 986 -11.11 7.80 -19.09
C PHE A 986 -9.98 6.84 -19.54
N TRP A 987 -9.61 6.90 -20.82
CA TRP A 987 -8.48 6.11 -21.34
C TRP A 987 -7.16 6.88 -21.21
N TYR A 988 -6.06 6.14 -21.10
CA TYR A 988 -4.69 6.67 -20.98
C TYR A 988 -3.71 5.73 -21.70
N GLU A 989 -2.82 6.27 -22.53
CA GLU A 989 -1.82 5.50 -23.30
C GLU A 989 -0.40 5.81 -22.84
N ASN A 990 0.41 4.76 -22.71
CA ASN A 990 1.87 4.85 -22.60
C ASN A 990 2.52 4.04 -23.72
N HIS A 991 3.60 4.58 -24.29
CA HIS A 991 4.44 3.89 -25.27
C HIS A 991 5.91 4.13 -24.96
N SER A 992 6.72 3.09 -25.10
CA SER A 992 8.13 3.05 -24.69
C SER A 992 9.04 2.57 -25.83
N VAL A 993 10.15 3.26 -26.07
CA VAL A 993 11.25 2.83 -26.96
C VAL A 993 12.35 2.27 -26.08
N LEU A 994 12.73 1.01 -26.29
CA LEU A 994 13.78 0.38 -25.49
C LEU A 994 15.19 0.72 -26.00
N ASN A 995 16.16 0.59 -25.10
CA ASN A 995 17.59 0.75 -25.40
C ASN A 995 18.13 -0.37 -26.31
N ALA A 996 19.40 -0.27 -26.72
CA ALA A 996 19.99 -1.17 -27.73
C ALA A 996 20.11 -2.64 -27.28
N THR A 997 20.03 -2.90 -25.97
CA THR A 997 19.98 -4.23 -25.36
C THR A 997 18.56 -4.76 -25.13
N ALA A 998 17.54 -3.92 -25.33
CA ALA A 998 16.15 -4.16 -24.94
C ALA A 998 15.99 -4.53 -23.44
N SER A 999 16.84 -3.94 -22.59
CA SER A 999 16.81 -4.13 -21.13
C SER A 999 16.08 -3.01 -20.40
N ASP A 1000 16.09 -1.78 -20.95
CA ASP A 1000 15.59 -0.58 -20.27
C ASP A 1000 14.88 0.36 -21.26
N THR A 1001 14.03 1.25 -20.74
CA THR A 1001 13.31 2.26 -21.54
C THR A 1001 14.20 3.48 -21.81
N ALA A 1002 14.64 3.63 -23.06
CA ALA A 1002 15.42 4.78 -23.51
C ALA A 1002 14.56 6.04 -23.65
N HIS A 1003 13.37 5.95 -24.28
CA HIS A 1003 12.46 7.09 -24.51
C HIS A 1003 11.01 6.65 -24.31
N GLU A 1004 10.29 7.30 -23.41
CA GLU A 1004 8.86 7.07 -23.16
C GLU A 1004 8.02 8.26 -23.64
N VAL A 1005 6.78 8.03 -24.09
CA VAL A 1005 5.76 9.08 -24.26
C VAL A 1005 4.43 8.63 -23.64
N ARG A 1006 3.89 9.47 -22.73
CA ARG A 1006 2.61 9.32 -22.02
C ARG A 1006 1.54 10.25 -22.62
N SER A 1007 0.29 9.80 -22.73
CA SER A 1007 -0.84 10.61 -23.21
C SER A 1007 -1.43 11.54 -22.14
N GLY A 1008 -2.30 12.46 -22.56
CA GLY A 1008 -3.29 13.07 -21.67
C GLY A 1008 -4.45 12.12 -21.32
N LYS A 1009 -5.56 12.65 -20.80
CA LYS A 1009 -6.83 11.90 -20.67
C LYS A 1009 -7.50 11.77 -22.05
N LEU A 1010 -7.89 10.57 -22.45
CA LEU A 1010 -8.40 10.26 -23.80
C LEU A 1010 -9.89 9.85 -23.78
N ASP A 1011 -10.72 10.61 -24.50
CA ASP A 1011 -12.17 10.39 -24.62
C ASP A 1011 -12.60 9.96 -26.03
N TYR A 1012 -12.96 8.68 -26.17
CA TYR A 1012 -13.31 8.08 -27.45
C TYR A 1012 -14.82 8.02 -27.71
N THR A 1013 -15.26 8.65 -28.80
CA THR A 1013 -16.64 8.58 -29.30
C THR A 1013 -16.84 7.39 -30.23
N ALA A 1014 -17.80 6.51 -29.90
CA ALA A 1014 -18.14 5.34 -30.72
C ALA A 1014 -18.47 5.72 -32.17
N GLY A 1015 -17.90 4.97 -33.13
CA GLY A 1015 -18.08 5.19 -34.56
C GLY A 1015 -17.23 6.31 -35.17
N ARG A 1016 -16.46 7.06 -34.38
CA ARG A 1016 -15.44 8.02 -34.87
C ARG A 1016 -14.12 7.30 -35.15
N THR A 1017 -13.34 7.86 -36.08
CA THR A 1017 -11.93 7.49 -36.28
C THR A 1017 -11.04 8.60 -35.74
N TYR A 1018 -10.00 8.18 -35.03
CA TYR A 1018 -8.94 8.99 -34.44
C TYR A 1018 -7.60 8.57 -35.09
N ARG A 1019 -6.59 9.42 -34.94
CA ARG A 1019 -5.20 9.17 -35.36
C ARG A 1019 -4.30 9.69 -34.28
N ASP A 1020 -3.21 8.98 -34.02
CA ASP A 1020 -2.13 9.47 -33.18
C ASP A 1020 -0.77 9.11 -33.77
N ASP A 1021 0.20 9.99 -33.54
CA ASP A 1021 1.51 10.00 -34.21
C ASP A 1021 2.62 10.04 -33.15
N TRP A 1022 2.99 8.87 -32.64
CA TRP A 1022 3.90 8.67 -31.50
C TRP A 1022 5.38 8.77 -31.90
N PHE A 1023 6.17 9.46 -31.07
CA PHE A 1023 7.60 9.76 -31.30
C PHE A 1023 7.87 10.57 -32.58
N ALA A 1024 6.84 11.22 -33.12
CA ALA A 1024 6.91 11.94 -34.38
C ALA A 1024 7.89 13.13 -34.33
N PRO A 1025 8.66 13.40 -35.39
CA PRO A 1025 9.37 14.66 -35.51
C PRO A 1025 8.36 15.80 -35.78
N VAL A 1026 8.50 16.96 -35.14
CA VAL A 1026 9.68 17.42 -34.38
C VAL A 1026 9.53 17.15 -32.88
N THR A 1027 10.47 16.40 -32.32
CA THR A 1027 10.59 16.19 -30.87
C THR A 1027 11.26 17.42 -30.21
N SER A 1028 10.71 17.94 -29.12
CA SER A 1028 11.21 19.15 -28.43
C SER A 1028 10.79 19.25 -26.96
N PRO A 1029 11.40 20.16 -26.17
CA PRO A 1029 10.90 20.53 -24.86
C PRO A 1029 9.48 21.09 -24.92
N ARG A 1030 8.59 20.52 -24.09
CA ARG A 1030 7.12 20.71 -24.15
C ARG A 1030 6.48 20.61 -22.76
N LEU A 1031 5.25 21.12 -22.63
CA LEU A 1031 4.42 21.06 -21.43
C LEU A 1031 3.15 20.24 -21.71
N GLY A 1032 3.31 18.92 -21.76
CA GLY A 1032 2.18 17.98 -21.88
C GLY A 1032 1.40 17.80 -20.58
N THR A 1033 0.26 17.10 -20.64
CA THR A 1033 -0.62 16.89 -19.47
C THR A 1033 -0.29 15.65 -18.63
N GLY A 1034 0.72 14.87 -19.03
CA GLY A 1034 1.22 13.69 -18.32
C GLY A 1034 2.25 13.99 -17.22
N TYR A 1035 2.58 15.26 -16.97
CA TYR A 1035 3.34 15.74 -15.80
C TYR A 1035 2.78 17.08 -15.30
N TRP A 1036 3.23 17.52 -14.13
CA TRP A 1036 2.80 18.80 -13.56
C TRP A 1036 3.43 20.00 -14.27
N GLY A 1037 2.63 21.05 -14.47
CA GLY A 1037 3.08 22.29 -15.10
C GLY A 1037 3.96 23.16 -14.19
N PRO A 1038 4.56 24.24 -14.74
CA PRO A 1038 5.21 25.26 -13.94
C PRO A 1038 4.18 26.04 -13.10
N PHE A 1039 4.47 26.28 -11.82
CA PHE A 1039 3.59 27.00 -10.90
C PHE A 1039 4.37 27.86 -9.89
N ARG A 1040 3.66 28.78 -9.24
CA ARG A 1040 4.13 29.55 -8.08
C ARG A 1040 3.27 29.25 -6.85
N THR A 1041 3.86 29.34 -5.65
CA THR A 1041 3.17 29.15 -4.37
C THR A 1041 2.91 30.47 -3.62
N ALA A 1042 2.15 30.39 -2.52
CA ALA A 1042 1.99 31.48 -1.55
C ALA A 1042 3.25 31.77 -0.71
N TYR A 1043 4.33 30.97 -0.85
CA TYR A 1043 5.60 31.14 -0.16
C TYR A 1043 6.67 31.82 -1.05
N ASP A 1044 6.24 32.39 -2.19
CA ASP A 1044 7.10 33.02 -3.19
C ASP A 1044 8.20 32.09 -3.78
N ASP A 1045 7.92 30.78 -3.84
CA ASP A 1045 8.69 29.83 -4.63
C ASP A 1045 8.02 29.48 -5.95
N VAL A 1046 8.84 29.17 -6.96
CA VAL A 1046 8.42 28.70 -8.28
C VAL A 1046 9.01 27.33 -8.56
N GLN A 1047 8.17 26.42 -9.05
CA GLN A 1047 8.51 25.04 -9.37
C GLN A 1047 8.11 24.71 -10.81
N PHE A 1048 8.80 23.77 -11.45
CA PHE A 1048 8.54 23.36 -12.83
C PHE A 1048 9.03 21.95 -13.13
N ASN A 1049 8.40 21.33 -14.13
CA ASN A 1049 8.83 20.10 -14.78
C ASN A 1049 8.53 20.26 -16.28
N ILE A 1050 9.56 20.21 -17.14
CA ILE A 1050 9.40 20.44 -18.58
C ILE A 1050 10.01 19.28 -19.36
N THR A 1051 9.15 18.34 -19.78
CA THR A 1051 9.52 17.18 -20.60
C THR A 1051 10.38 17.59 -21.82
N PRO A 1052 11.66 17.20 -21.90
CA PRO A 1052 12.60 17.70 -22.90
C PRO A 1052 12.45 17.01 -24.27
N TRP A 1053 11.82 15.83 -24.33
CA TRP A 1053 11.80 14.95 -25.50
C TRP A 1053 10.39 14.54 -25.90
N THR A 1054 9.51 15.51 -26.10
CA THR A 1054 8.10 15.25 -26.43
C THR A 1054 7.82 15.52 -27.91
N ASP A 1055 7.00 14.69 -28.56
CA ASP A 1055 6.44 15.00 -29.88
C ASP A 1055 5.30 16.04 -29.79
N SER A 1056 4.71 16.41 -30.94
CA SER A 1056 3.64 17.43 -30.99
C SER A 1056 2.21 16.86 -30.87
N GLY A 1057 2.03 15.60 -30.45
CA GLY A 1057 0.71 14.97 -30.26
C GLY A 1057 -0.13 15.61 -29.16
N GLU A 1058 -1.47 15.53 -29.20
CA GLU A 1058 -2.33 16.28 -28.28
C GLU A 1058 -2.26 15.69 -26.85
N GLY A 1059 -1.78 16.48 -25.88
CA GLY A 1059 -1.55 16.04 -24.50
C GLY A 1059 -0.29 15.20 -24.25
N HIS A 1060 0.40 14.74 -25.29
CA HIS A 1060 1.61 13.92 -25.19
C HIS A 1060 2.71 14.56 -24.33
N SER A 1061 3.43 13.72 -23.57
CA SER A 1061 4.46 14.09 -22.61
C SER A 1061 5.60 13.07 -22.63
N GLY A 1062 6.84 13.47 -22.99
CA GLY A 1062 7.95 12.53 -23.26
C GLY A 1062 9.14 12.62 -22.30
N SER A 1063 9.67 11.47 -21.87
CA SER A 1063 10.79 11.35 -20.93
C SER A 1063 11.91 10.46 -21.48
N MET A 1064 13.15 10.60 -20.98
CA MET A 1064 14.27 9.67 -21.26
C MET A 1064 14.76 9.01 -19.96
N PRO A 1065 14.05 8.01 -19.37
CA PRO A 1065 14.29 7.54 -18.00
C PRO A 1065 15.74 7.16 -17.67
N GLU A 1066 16.46 6.58 -18.64
CA GLU A 1066 17.86 6.16 -18.55
C GLU A 1066 18.86 7.36 -18.48
N ASP A 1067 18.66 8.38 -19.32
CA ASP A 1067 19.68 9.41 -19.65
C ASP A 1067 19.36 10.83 -19.15
N GLU A 1068 18.11 11.12 -18.77
CA GLU A 1068 17.59 12.51 -18.76
C GLU A 1068 18.31 13.48 -17.81
N TYR A 1069 18.78 12.99 -16.66
CA TYR A 1069 19.48 13.83 -15.67
C TYR A 1069 20.94 14.11 -16.03
N ASP A 1070 21.61 13.23 -16.78
CA ASP A 1070 22.97 13.48 -17.28
C ASP A 1070 22.97 14.31 -18.58
N THR A 1071 21.86 14.30 -19.32
CA THR A 1071 21.76 14.87 -20.68
C THR A 1071 20.93 16.15 -20.80
N THR A 1072 20.17 16.53 -19.76
CA THR A 1072 19.41 17.79 -19.68
C THR A 1072 19.90 18.69 -18.54
N SER A 1073 19.87 20.01 -18.73
CA SER A 1073 20.10 20.98 -17.65
C SER A 1073 19.16 22.19 -17.75
N TYR A 1074 18.79 22.76 -16.61
CA TYR A 1074 17.91 23.92 -16.53
C TYR A 1074 18.63 25.15 -15.97
N GLY A 1075 18.18 26.34 -16.37
CA GLY A 1075 18.59 27.63 -15.80
C GLY A 1075 17.39 28.55 -15.55
N PHE A 1076 17.20 28.99 -14.31
CA PHE A 1076 16.14 29.92 -13.91
C PHE A 1076 16.73 31.29 -13.58
N TYR A 1077 16.20 32.33 -14.23
CA TYR A 1077 16.73 33.69 -14.22
C TYR A 1077 15.65 34.72 -13.86
N GLN A 1078 16.06 35.81 -13.23
CA GLN A 1078 15.28 37.05 -13.14
C GLN A 1078 15.96 38.09 -14.06
N GLY A 1079 15.37 38.34 -15.23
CA GLY A 1079 16.03 39.02 -16.34
C GLY A 1079 17.34 38.31 -16.77
N ASP A 1080 18.47 38.99 -16.59
CA ASP A 1080 19.82 38.44 -16.86
C ASP A 1080 20.49 37.84 -15.61
N THR A 1081 19.85 37.88 -14.43
CA THR A 1081 20.43 37.36 -13.18
C THR A 1081 20.06 35.89 -13.01
N LEU A 1082 21.04 34.99 -13.10
CA LEU A 1082 20.86 33.57 -12.79
C LEU A 1082 20.54 33.39 -11.30
N ILE A 1083 19.36 32.82 -11.00
CA ILE A 1083 18.92 32.50 -9.63
C ILE A 1083 19.27 31.04 -9.30
N LYS A 1084 19.03 30.11 -10.23
CA LYS A 1084 19.25 28.67 -10.03
C LYS A 1084 19.69 28.01 -11.34
N LYS A 1085 20.68 27.12 -11.28
CA LYS A 1085 20.97 26.12 -12.32
C LYS A 1085 20.90 24.72 -11.69
N GLY A 1086 20.43 23.74 -12.45
CA GLY A 1086 20.41 22.33 -12.08
C GLY A 1086 20.49 21.39 -13.28
N ALA A 1087 20.46 20.10 -13.01
CA ALA A 1087 20.45 19.02 -13.99
C ALA A 1087 19.04 18.37 -14.06
N GLY A 1088 18.73 17.68 -15.15
CA GLY A 1088 17.40 17.15 -15.43
C GLY A 1088 16.34 18.20 -15.77
N ARG A 1089 15.10 17.75 -15.92
CA ARG A 1089 13.96 18.54 -16.44
C ARG A 1089 13.10 19.28 -15.41
N ALA A 1090 13.30 18.98 -14.13
CA ALA A 1090 12.46 19.50 -13.04
C ALA A 1090 13.30 20.25 -12.01
N GLY A 1091 12.71 21.29 -11.40
CA GLY A 1091 13.44 22.16 -10.48
C GLY A 1091 12.57 23.17 -9.77
N TYR A 1092 13.20 23.88 -8.83
CA TYR A 1092 12.58 24.89 -7.99
C TYR A 1092 13.50 26.12 -7.79
N ALA A 1093 12.90 27.26 -7.47
CA ALA A 1093 13.57 28.47 -7.01
C ALA A 1093 12.77 29.10 -5.85
N TRP A 1094 13.38 29.16 -4.66
CA TRP A 1094 12.82 29.77 -3.43
C TRP A 1094 13.14 31.28 -3.35
N ASP A 1095 12.54 31.95 -2.35
CA ASP A 1095 12.85 33.32 -1.93
C ASP A 1095 12.77 34.37 -3.06
N LEU A 1096 11.82 34.22 -3.99
CA LEU A 1096 11.63 35.16 -5.10
C LEU A 1096 10.96 36.45 -4.63
N SER A 1097 11.10 37.53 -5.41
CA SER A 1097 10.42 38.79 -5.08
C SER A 1097 8.91 38.65 -5.23
N PRO A 1098 8.10 39.11 -4.26
CA PRO A 1098 6.64 39.20 -4.39
C PRO A 1098 6.18 40.22 -5.44
N GLU A 1099 7.07 41.12 -5.89
CA GLU A 1099 6.77 42.04 -6.99
C GLU A 1099 6.57 41.30 -8.32
N GLU A 1100 5.66 41.81 -9.15
CA GLU A 1100 5.41 41.31 -10.50
C GLU A 1100 6.62 41.67 -11.41
N LEU A 1101 7.48 40.68 -11.68
CA LEU A 1101 8.77 40.84 -12.34
C LEU A 1101 8.95 39.86 -13.53
N PRO A 1102 9.82 40.19 -14.49
CA PRO A 1102 10.16 39.29 -15.60
C PRO A 1102 11.13 38.19 -15.16
N TYR A 1103 10.79 36.96 -15.48
CA TYR A 1103 11.60 35.75 -15.27
C TYR A 1103 11.83 35.04 -16.59
N ARG A 1104 12.93 34.29 -16.65
CA ARG A 1104 13.27 33.45 -17.79
C ARG A 1104 13.67 32.06 -17.33
N LEU A 1105 13.11 31.03 -17.96
CA LEU A 1105 13.49 29.64 -17.77
C LEU A 1105 14.15 29.12 -19.04
N VAL A 1106 15.31 28.47 -18.90
CA VAL A 1106 16.09 27.88 -19.99
C VAL A 1106 16.20 26.38 -19.78
N ILE A 1107 15.97 25.59 -20.83
CA ILE A 1107 16.23 24.14 -20.87
C ILE A 1107 17.18 23.84 -22.04
N ASP A 1108 18.35 23.31 -21.71
CA ASP A 1108 19.32 22.74 -22.65
C ASP A 1108 19.29 21.21 -22.55
N SER A 1109 19.09 20.51 -23.67
CA SER A 1109 19.12 19.03 -23.70
C SER A 1109 19.88 18.50 -24.91
N VAL A 1110 20.57 17.37 -24.73
CA VAL A 1110 21.21 16.58 -25.80
C VAL A 1110 20.74 15.13 -25.72
N ARG A 1111 20.80 14.39 -26.83
CA ARG A 1111 20.63 12.93 -26.79
C ARG A 1111 21.55 12.26 -27.81
N ASP A 1112 21.95 11.02 -27.53
CA ASP A 1112 22.95 10.30 -28.33
C ASP A 1112 22.57 10.28 -29.82
N ALA A 1113 23.56 10.60 -30.68
CA ALA A 1113 23.39 10.69 -32.12
C ALA A 1113 23.60 9.34 -32.86
N GLU A 1114 24.03 8.28 -32.17
CA GLU A 1114 24.03 6.90 -32.71
C GLU A 1114 22.69 6.19 -32.41
N THR A 1115 22.03 6.58 -31.31
CA THR A 1115 20.69 6.13 -30.91
C THR A 1115 19.58 6.96 -31.54
N TRP A 1116 19.77 8.29 -31.71
CA TRP A 1116 18.76 9.20 -32.25
C TRP A 1116 19.23 9.97 -33.48
N LYS A 1117 18.49 9.84 -34.59
CA LYS A 1117 18.77 10.59 -35.83
C LYS A 1117 18.21 12.03 -35.80
N THR A 1118 17.09 12.24 -35.12
CA THR A 1118 16.34 13.50 -35.07
C THR A 1118 16.38 14.16 -33.70
N SER A 1119 16.28 15.49 -33.66
CA SER A 1119 16.33 16.31 -32.44
C SER A 1119 17.44 15.88 -31.49
N THR A 1120 18.70 15.97 -31.92
CA THR A 1120 19.86 15.48 -31.13
C THR A 1120 20.41 16.53 -30.15
N ARG A 1121 20.01 17.79 -30.31
CA ARG A 1121 20.19 18.86 -29.32
C ARG A 1121 19.02 19.82 -29.41
N THR A 1122 18.52 20.24 -28.25
CA THR A 1122 17.51 21.28 -28.09
C THR A 1122 18.00 22.34 -27.12
N HIS A 1123 17.57 23.58 -27.34
CA HIS A 1123 17.78 24.71 -26.44
C HIS A 1123 16.50 25.55 -26.50
N THR A 1124 15.84 25.75 -25.36
CA THR A 1124 14.58 26.51 -25.28
C THR A 1124 14.67 27.53 -24.15
N GLU A 1125 14.40 28.80 -24.43
CA GLU A 1125 14.22 29.87 -23.45
C GLU A 1125 12.75 30.30 -23.44
N TRP A 1126 12.14 30.42 -22.26
CA TRP A 1126 10.81 31.00 -22.06
C TRP A 1126 10.93 32.26 -21.22
N ASP A 1127 10.48 33.40 -21.75
CA ASP A 1127 10.26 34.62 -20.96
C ASP A 1127 8.80 34.67 -20.47
N PHE A 1128 8.61 35.05 -19.22
CA PHE A 1128 7.30 35.24 -18.61
C PHE A 1128 7.36 36.27 -17.47
N VAL A 1129 6.19 36.62 -16.92
CA VAL A 1129 6.07 37.54 -15.79
C VAL A 1129 5.39 36.82 -14.62
N SER A 1130 5.87 37.05 -13.40
CA SER A 1130 5.33 36.43 -12.19
C SER A 1130 5.48 37.36 -10.98
N GLY A 1131 4.52 37.33 -10.05
CA GLY A 1131 4.53 38.03 -8.77
C GLY A 1131 3.79 37.21 -7.71
N ALA A 1132 3.65 37.75 -6.50
CA ALA A 1132 2.93 37.08 -5.41
C ALA A 1132 1.48 36.75 -5.78
N LEU A 1133 0.96 35.66 -5.20
CA LEU A 1133 -0.42 35.21 -5.41
C LEU A 1133 -1.42 36.11 -4.67
N SER A 1134 -2.70 36.05 -5.09
CA SER A 1134 -3.79 36.73 -4.39
C SER A 1134 -4.08 36.11 -3.01
N ASP A 1135 -4.46 36.95 -2.03
CA ASP A 1135 -4.80 36.54 -0.66
C ASP A 1135 -5.68 35.28 -0.61
N GLY A 1136 -5.16 34.20 -0.04
CA GLY A 1136 -5.84 32.92 0.13
C GLY A 1136 -5.57 31.87 -0.95
N THR A 1137 -4.94 32.23 -2.07
CA THR A 1137 -4.50 31.30 -3.11
C THR A 1137 -3.18 30.65 -2.71
N GLN A 1138 -3.17 29.31 -2.50
CA GLN A 1138 -1.97 28.57 -2.08
C GLN A 1138 -0.96 28.33 -3.23
N GLN A 1139 -1.46 28.15 -4.45
CA GLN A 1139 -0.70 27.85 -5.65
C GLN A 1139 -1.44 28.39 -6.88
N ALA A 1140 -0.71 28.83 -7.91
CA ALA A 1140 -1.25 29.11 -9.25
C ALA A 1140 -0.25 28.75 -10.35
N ASP A 1141 -0.76 28.22 -11.46
CA ASP A 1141 0.04 27.88 -12.64
C ASP A 1141 0.64 29.11 -13.33
N ILE A 1142 1.81 28.92 -13.92
CA ILE A 1142 2.52 29.93 -14.71
C ILE A 1142 2.24 29.69 -16.20
N PRO A 1143 1.65 30.64 -16.94
CA PRO A 1143 1.55 30.53 -18.39
C PRO A 1143 2.93 30.62 -19.03
N LEU A 1144 3.31 29.62 -19.83
CA LEU A 1144 4.49 29.64 -20.70
C LEU A 1144 4.05 29.34 -22.14
N LEU A 1145 4.65 29.98 -23.14
CA LEU A 1145 4.34 29.66 -24.55
C LEU A 1145 5.01 28.35 -24.98
N GLN A 1146 4.20 27.37 -25.35
CA GLN A 1146 4.62 26.17 -26.04
C GLN A 1146 4.72 26.43 -27.55
N LEU A 1147 5.62 25.70 -28.23
CA LEU A 1147 5.67 25.60 -29.68
C LEU A 1147 5.36 24.15 -30.10
N ASP A 1148 4.46 23.99 -31.07
CA ASP A 1148 4.08 22.69 -31.63
C ASP A 1148 4.32 22.71 -33.15
N TYR A 1149 4.91 21.63 -33.69
CA TYR A 1149 5.36 21.56 -35.09
C TYR A 1149 4.60 20.48 -35.86
N SER A 1150 4.36 20.70 -37.15
CA SER A 1150 3.76 19.68 -38.03
C SER A 1150 4.46 19.62 -39.38
N VAL A 1151 5.01 18.45 -39.73
CA VAL A 1151 5.74 18.21 -40.98
C VAL A 1151 5.42 16.82 -41.54
N ASP A 1152 5.02 16.78 -42.81
CA ASP A 1152 4.74 15.53 -43.56
C ASP A 1152 6.06 14.78 -43.81
N THR A 1153 6.35 13.80 -42.96
CA THR A 1153 7.52 12.90 -43.02
C THR A 1153 7.07 11.47 -43.30
N ASP A 1154 7.99 10.62 -43.76
CA ASP A 1154 7.78 9.18 -43.61
C ASP A 1154 8.21 8.67 -42.23
N LEU A 1155 7.87 7.42 -41.89
CA LEU A 1155 8.05 6.85 -40.55
C LEU A 1155 9.49 6.91 -40.02
N ALA A 1156 10.51 7.08 -40.89
CA ALA A 1156 11.90 7.28 -40.47
C ALA A 1156 12.25 8.73 -40.09
N GLY A 1157 11.24 9.60 -40.03
CA GLY A 1157 11.35 11.04 -39.78
C GLY A 1157 11.98 11.82 -40.93
N ASP A 1158 11.99 11.28 -42.15
CA ASP A 1158 12.61 11.91 -43.31
C ASP A 1158 11.61 12.67 -44.20
N VAL A 1159 12.05 13.80 -44.75
CA VAL A 1159 11.47 14.39 -45.96
C VAL A 1159 12.41 14.23 -47.16
N ARG A 1160 11.84 14.29 -48.37
CA ARG A 1160 12.62 14.06 -49.61
C ARG A 1160 13.50 15.27 -49.96
N ALA A 1161 14.77 15.02 -50.26
CA ALA A 1161 15.74 16.01 -50.72
C ALA A 1161 15.31 16.64 -52.06
N GLY A 1162 15.55 17.95 -52.22
CA GLY A 1162 15.21 18.68 -53.44
C GLY A 1162 13.72 18.91 -53.69
N LYS A 1163 12.88 18.83 -52.64
CA LYS A 1163 11.42 19.02 -52.71
C LYS A 1163 10.98 20.22 -51.89
N SER A 1164 9.79 20.75 -52.21
CA SER A 1164 9.11 21.69 -51.33
C SER A 1164 8.61 20.93 -50.11
N VAL A 1165 8.89 21.46 -48.93
CA VAL A 1165 8.38 21.03 -47.63
C VAL A 1165 7.41 22.10 -47.14
N GLU A 1166 6.43 21.68 -46.37
CA GLU A 1166 5.47 22.52 -45.67
C GLU A 1166 5.58 22.18 -44.18
N LEU A 1167 5.89 23.20 -43.37
CA LEU A 1167 6.05 23.08 -41.93
C LEU A 1167 5.00 23.98 -41.27
N GLY A 1168 4.08 23.38 -40.54
CA GLY A 1168 3.19 24.08 -39.61
C GLY A 1168 3.90 24.40 -38.30
N LEU A 1169 3.51 25.52 -37.71
CA LEU A 1169 3.92 25.96 -36.38
C LEU A 1169 2.68 26.49 -35.65
N GLU A 1170 2.40 25.98 -34.45
CA GLU A 1170 1.47 26.57 -33.49
C GLU A 1170 2.27 27.10 -32.29
N ALA A 1171 1.75 28.15 -31.65
CA ALA A 1171 2.34 28.77 -30.48
C ALA A 1171 1.24 29.27 -29.55
N ALA A 1172 1.12 28.67 -28.36
CA ALA A 1172 0.07 28.94 -27.38
C ALA A 1172 0.51 28.57 -25.95
N THR A 1173 -0.16 29.10 -24.93
CA THR A 1173 0.02 28.63 -23.55
C THR A 1173 -0.68 27.30 -23.31
N GLN A 1174 -0.32 26.63 -22.21
CA GLN A 1174 -0.81 25.31 -21.83
C GLN A 1174 -2.35 25.23 -21.88
N ALA A 1175 -2.87 24.17 -22.50
CA ALA A 1175 -4.28 24.08 -22.90
C ALA A 1175 -5.28 23.94 -21.72
N TRP A 1176 -4.79 23.59 -20.53
CA TRP A 1176 -5.60 23.47 -19.31
C TRP A 1176 -5.81 24.81 -18.56
N LEU A 1177 -5.13 25.88 -18.98
CA LEU A 1177 -5.21 27.18 -18.30
C LEU A 1177 -6.51 27.91 -18.63
N ASP A 1178 -7.19 28.41 -17.59
CA ASP A 1178 -8.35 29.29 -17.72
C ASP A 1178 -7.97 30.56 -18.49
N GLY A 1179 -8.41 30.65 -19.74
CA GLY A 1179 -8.10 31.77 -20.64
C GLY A 1179 -6.81 31.61 -21.46
N ALA A 1180 -6.32 30.38 -21.67
CA ALA A 1180 -5.13 30.08 -22.48
C ALA A 1180 -5.02 30.92 -23.78
N VAL A 1181 -3.84 31.50 -24.02
CA VAL A 1181 -3.61 32.51 -25.06
C VAL A 1181 -2.74 31.95 -26.20
N LYS A 1182 -3.10 32.29 -27.44
CA LYS A 1182 -2.23 32.05 -28.61
C LYS A 1182 -1.29 33.22 -28.84
N ALA A 1183 -0.08 32.94 -29.32
CA ALA A 1183 0.88 33.98 -29.67
C ALA A 1183 0.35 34.92 -30.77
N THR A 1184 0.82 36.16 -30.74
CA THR A 1184 0.43 37.24 -31.65
C THR A 1184 1.42 37.40 -32.80
N LYS A 1185 2.70 37.10 -32.55
CA LYS A 1185 3.77 37.02 -33.55
C LYS A 1185 4.46 35.66 -33.45
N ALA A 1186 5.04 35.22 -34.56
CA ALA A 1186 6.01 34.13 -34.59
C ALA A 1186 7.03 34.39 -35.71
N SER A 1187 8.22 33.80 -35.59
CA SER A 1187 9.24 33.74 -36.64
C SER A 1187 9.86 32.34 -36.69
N LEU A 1188 10.49 32.02 -37.82
CA LEU A 1188 11.10 30.71 -38.07
C LEU A 1188 12.36 30.89 -38.93
N SER A 1189 13.42 30.19 -38.54
CA SER A 1189 14.63 29.96 -39.32
C SER A 1189 14.82 28.45 -39.54
N VAL A 1190 15.36 28.07 -40.70
CA VAL A 1190 15.77 26.69 -41.02
C VAL A 1190 17.24 26.63 -41.42
N SER A 1191 17.93 25.61 -40.95
CA SER A 1191 19.34 25.31 -41.24
C SER A 1191 19.47 23.92 -41.86
N TYR A 1192 20.45 23.77 -42.76
CA TYR A 1192 20.77 22.51 -43.44
C TYR A 1192 22.17 21.99 -43.09
N ASP A 1193 22.83 22.64 -42.13
CA ASP A 1193 24.22 22.42 -41.73
C ASP A 1193 24.38 22.43 -40.19
N GLU A 1194 23.36 21.92 -39.49
CA GLU A 1194 23.34 21.74 -38.02
C GLU A 1194 23.50 23.05 -37.22
N GLY A 1195 22.81 24.11 -37.68
CA GLY A 1195 22.76 25.42 -37.01
C GLY A 1195 23.92 26.36 -37.33
N ARG A 1196 24.86 25.96 -38.20
CA ARG A 1196 26.02 26.79 -38.58
C ARG A 1196 25.63 27.96 -39.49
N THR A 1197 24.64 27.78 -40.37
CA THR A 1197 24.00 28.85 -41.14
C THR A 1197 22.48 28.69 -41.15
N TRP A 1198 21.78 29.83 -41.08
CA TRP A 1198 20.33 29.92 -40.97
C TRP A 1198 19.72 30.65 -42.17
N SER A 1199 18.51 30.25 -42.53
CA SER A 1199 17.70 30.88 -43.58
C SER A 1199 16.26 31.05 -43.13
N GLU A 1200 15.65 32.20 -43.39
CA GLU A 1200 14.30 32.54 -42.91
C GLU A 1200 13.26 32.32 -44.03
N PRO A 1201 12.47 31.22 -44.01
CA PRO A 1201 11.37 31.03 -44.95
C PRO A 1201 10.20 31.98 -44.65
N GLU A 1202 9.36 32.24 -45.66
CA GLU A 1202 8.16 33.06 -45.48
C GLU A 1202 7.13 32.33 -44.60
N LEU A 1203 7.00 32.76 -43.34
CA LEU A 1203 6.06 32.22 -42.36
C LEU A 1203 4.71 32.94 -42.45
N ARG A 1204 3.63 32.22 -42.78
CA ARG A 1204 2.30 32.79 -43.00
C ARG A 1204 1.31 32.36 -41.92
N ARG A 1205 0.73 33.32 -41.19
CA ARG A 1205 -0.35 33.07 -40.22
C ARG A 1205 -1.70 32.87 -40.93
N ASN A 1206 -2.50 31.92 -40.47
CA ASN A 1206 -3.83 31.62 -41.00
C ASN A 1206 -4.96 32.13 -40.08
N ALA A 1207 -6.21 31.72 -40.35
CA ALA A 1207 -7.40 32.18 -39.63
C ALA A 1207 -7.63 31.50 -38.26
N SER A 1208 -7.08 30.30 -38.00
CA SER A 1208 -7.14 29.64 -36.67
C SER A 1208 -6.02 30.10 -35.73
N GLY A 1209 -5.15 31.00 -36.21
CA GLY A 1209 -4.06 31.60 -35.46
C GLY A 1209 -2.72 30.89 -35.63
N THR A 1210 -2.67 29.74 -36.31
CA THR A 1210 -1.43 28.99 -36.54
C THR A 1210 -0.68 29.51 -37.76
N TRP A 1211 0.59 29.12 -37.89
CA TRP A 1211 1.50 29.57 -38.93
C TRP A 1211 1.93 28.39 -39.83
N THR A 1212 2.35 28.73 -41.04
CA THR A 1212 2.87 27.75 -42.00
C THR A 1212 3.99 28.36 -42.83
N ALA A 1213 5.14 27.68 -42.90
CA ALA A 1213 6.26 28.03 -43.75
C ALA A 1213 6.40 27.04 -44.91
N LYS A 1214 6.85 27.51 -46.07
CA LYS A 1214 7.15 26.65 -47.23
C LYS A 1214 8.54 26.96 -47.78
N PHE A 1215 9.36 25.94 -47.89
CA PHE A 1215 10.76 26.03 -48.37
C PHE A 1215 11.13 24.81 -49.20
N THR A 1216 12.20 24.91 -49.99
CA THR A 1216 12.71 23.79 -50.80
C THR A 1216 14.02 23.27 -50.21
N THR A 1217 14.08 21.98 -49.90
CA THR A 1217 15.25 21.32 -49.32
C THR A 1217 16.41 21.23 -50.33
N PRO A 1218 17.68 21.25 -49.87
CA PRO A 1218 18.82 20.98 -50.73
C PRO A 1218 18.71 19.63 -51.45
N ARG A 1219 19.27 19.53 -52.66
CA ARG A 1219 19.29 18.27 -53.45
C ARG A 1219 20.40 17.30 -53.04
N LYS A 1220 21.44 17.79 -52.37
CA LYS A 1220 22.65 17.07 -51.92
C LYS A 1220 23.32 17.86 -50.80
N GLY A 1221 24.11 17.19 -49.97
CA GLY A 1221 25.03 17.82 -49.00
C GLY A 1221 24.43 18.15 -47.63
N ALA A 1222 23.15 17.88 -47.42
CA ALA A 1222 22.47 17.99 -46.14
C ALA A 1222 21.72 16.67 -45.85
N THR A 1223 21.72 16.24 -44.59
CA THR A 1223 21.13 14.97 -44.10
C THR A 1223 19.94 15.18 -43.16
N SER A 1224 19.65 16.43 -42.82
CA SER A 1224 18.61 16.84 -41.87
C SER A 1224 18.29 18.32 -42.04
N VAL A 1225 17.14 18.75 -41.52
CA VAL A 1225 16.81 20.16 -41.27
C VAL A 1225 16.89 20.41 -39.78
N SER A 1226 17.49 21.53 -39.39
CA SER A 1226 17.44 22.07 -38.02
C SER A 1226 16.55 23.31 -38.01
N LEU A 1227 15.83 23.53 -36.92
CA LEU A 1227 14.88 24.65 -36.77
C LEU A 1227 15.34 25.60 -35.69
N ARG A 1228 15.01 26.88 -35.85
CA ARG A 1228 15.01 27.85 -34.77
C ARG A 1228 13.75 28.70 -34.89
N ALA A 1229 12.89 28.67 -33.89
CA ALA A 1229 11.61 29.37 -33.87
C ALA A 1229 11.54 30.34 -32.68
N HIS A 1230 10.73 31.38 -32.82
CA HIS A 1230 10.46 32.37 -31.77
C HIS A 1230 8.99 32.78 -31.82
N ALA A 1231 8.33 33.01 -30.68
CA ALA A 1231 6.95 33.51 -30.62
C ALA A 1231 6.71 34.49 -29.46
N GLU A 1232 5.84 35.49 -29.68
CA GLU A 1232 5.46 36.51 -28.68
C GLU A 1232 3.95 36.49 -28.36
N GLY A 1233 3.60 36.46 -27.09
CA GLY A 1233 2.24 36.52 -26.56
C GLY A 1233 1.91 37.85 -25.87
N PRO A 1234 0.73 37.97 -25.25
CA PRO A 1234 0.42 39.05 -24.30
C PRO A 1234 1.21 38.87 -22.99
N GLY A 1235 1.20 39.89 -22.12
CA GLY A 1235 1.69 39.75 -20.74
C GLY A 1235 3.21 39.56 -20.56
N GLY A 1236 4.02 39.79 -21.59
CA GLY A 1236 5.47 39.55 -21.55
C GLY A 1236 5.87 38.11 -21.85
N LEU A 1237 4.93 37.26 -22.27
CA LEU A 1237 5.19 35.90 -22.70
C LEU A 1237 6.01 35.86 -24.00
N ALA A 1238 7.16 35.21 -23.99
CA ALA A 1238 7.88 34.82 -25.20
C ALA A 1238 8.47 33.41 -25.08
N VAL A 1239 8.80 32.81 -26.23
CA VAL A 1239 9.57 31.57 -26.29
C VAL A 1239 10.52 31.62 -27.49
N ASP A 1240 11.77 31.25 -27.27
CA ASP A 1240 12.80 31.01 -28.28
C ASP A 1240 13.22 29.54 -28.21
N GLN A 1241 13.32 28.87 -29.35
CA GLN A 1241 13.65 27.44 -29.40
C GLN A 1241 14.55 27.09 -30.59
N GLU A 1242 15.68 26.45 -30.33
CA GLU A 1242 16.57 25.86 -31.33
C GLU A 1242 16.54 24.32 -31.23
N ILE A 1243 16.39 23.65 -32.38
CA ILE A 1243 16.29 22.19 -32.49
C ILE A 1243 17.22 21.70 -33.60
N ILE A 1244 18.29 21.04 -33.21
CA ILE A 1244 19.29 20.49 -34.13
C ILE A 1244 18.84 19.12 -34.63
N LYS A 1245 18.82 18.95 -35.96
CA LYS A 1245 18.27 17.78 -36.68
C LYS A 1245 16.78 17.52 -36.43
N ALA A 1246 15.96 18.56 -36.24
CA ALA A 1246 14.51 18.48 -36.05
C ALA A 1246 13.78 17.42 -36.92
N PHE A 1247 14.16 17.27 -38.19
CA PHE A 1247 13.77 16.14 -39.04
C PHE A 1247 14.84 15.80 -40.10
N GLY A 1248 14.77 14.62 -40.69
CA GLY A 1248 15.77 14.06 -41.63
C GLY A 1248 15.58 14.44 -43.11
N LEU A 1249 16.61 14.18 -43.92
CA LEU A 1249 16.59 14.35 -45.39
C LEU A 1249 17.11 13.10 -46.12
N LYS A 1250 16.40 12.66 -47.19
CA LYS A 1250 16.86 11.59 -48.10
C LYS A 1250 16.55 11.81 -49.59
#